data_AF-A0AA37BCN7-F1
#
_entry.id   AF-A0AA37BCN7-F1
#
_cell.length_a   1.000
_cell.length_b   1.000
_cell.length_c   1.000
_cell.angle_alpha   90.00
_cell.angle_beta   90.00
_cell.angle_gamma   90.00
#
_symmetry.space_group_name_H-M   'P 1'
#
loop_
_entity.id
_entity.type
_entity.pdbx_description
1 polymer ?
#
loop_
_entity_poly.entity_id
_entity_poly.type
_entity_poly.pdbx_seq_one_letter_code
_entity_poly.pdbx_strand_id
1 'polypeptide(L)'
;MRPPRLSRLPLLPWLPRLPRLGRRYRFGWPAGLIAVGYTAAVAVSGAVAAVGGDGFLTGVLSLGAWSESDPAEDLSGWSLLPLLLAGTVQGWALWQILRGPVTGGSAGSAGFTGSAGPVGLPGPMKPARSADPSGAAAAAGIAEAVVPAGPARSAGKAARRLRRVLYADLVLHLVFHRFTGLSSPWWADVCWSLAELALVLLFHQVLSGASRGVRFTALAAGTLSAAASTGARVCDALDLDAAGDVFQLGSLGGVPWTLWTVLVLVMQARDGRWGRTTVWVGVADPAMSLLVTPLVLTLRFPWGDSGTVLTGLIVVFQVLVPVWLARSAHDLGGPHAKAAPDAGAVREAGAVPDAGAVPGGDRPAPDRAPLGRWPLPVMAVVLPLLPVLAGLARGVPFWLGPEGPIGGTLTGALHPQLALLWFCADLLVGIGGLALLALTAVVRRTPRHVRTAAGVLLLAAAAGAITAATAAPGPRTEPGYVDEGGGPSSGYVSFGYGGPQLYPDWVSAAGEGGATVFTGVPPLWHSAACAASALILLLRYGRRPARRSPYRTAVACAVTVTALCLLPAADLARGPFTTEGECGRLRSATDGYGRRVETPPLSGELAFVCEVRAGRTTLPVGEDLSDPALVAYGRRLCGVYTRNDPGEIARVRAVSGVDVREFTYVLDEVCPAADAVVRAEAAEEEREMREWAAERQRMCDEAPRHRPLIRPASATVVKERVVTDYGVLEAYEETAESDLSEDGPSEHPEENGLVSALPGQLQIQIHPDAPTCLTLETYTRRPPVETRGWQHVVEVGYRSPGGRIELGDPMSGPEYPNLALRGRSGDYRIRVHYAWLPWEGEKYGAQRLLIMAYPGREDGVVVHRERTRP
;
A
#
# COMPACT_ATOMS: atom_id res chain seq x y z
N MET A 1 -56.13 -11.80 19.13
CA MET A 1 -54.89 -12.34 18.51
C MET A 1 -53.70 -11.77 19.29
N ARG A 2 -52.88 -12.62 19.92
CA ARG A 2 -51.66 -12.21 20.64
C ARG A 2 -50.46 -12.25 19.68
N PRO A 3 -49.52 -11.29 19.72
CA PRO A 3 -48.33 -11.35 18.87
C PRO A 3 -47.36 -12.42 19.39
N PRO A 4 -46.56 -13.06 18.50
CA PRO A 4 -45.66 -14.13 18.90
C PRO A 4 -44.43 -13.57 19.63
N ARG A 5 -44.03 -14.28 20.69
CA ARG A 5 -42.76 -14.06 21.39
C ARG A 5 -41.60 -14.51 20.50
N LEU A 6 -40.87 -13.55 19.93
CA LEU A 6 -39.53 -13.76 19.40
C LEU A 6 -38.55 -13.87 20.57
N SER A 7 -38.28 -15.11 21.00
CA SER A 7 -37.21 -15.40 21.95
C SER A 7 -36.22 -16.38 21.33
N ARG A 8 -34.95 -15.92 21.25
CA ARG A 8 -33.71 -16.71 21.12
C ARG A 8 -33.34 -17.22 19.72
N LEU A 9 -32.79 -16.32 18.90
CA LEU A 9 -31.78 -16.68 17.90
C LEU A 9 -30.39 -16.62 18.56
N PRO A 10 -29.56 -17.68 18.48
CA PRO A 10 -28.21 -17.69 19.03
C PRO A 10 -27.23 -17.15 17.99
N LEU A 11 -27.22 -15.83 17.77
CA LEU A 11 -26.19 -15.19 16.96
C LEU A 11 -25.04 -14.76 17.88
N LEU A 12 -23.83 -15.24 17.58
CA LEU A 12 -22.51 -14.89 18.15
C LEU A 12 -22.13 -15.39 19.56
N PRO A 13 -21.65 -16.65 19.70
CA PRO A 13 -21.07 -17.17 20.95
C PRO A 13 -19.66 -16.64 21.31
N TRP A 14 -19.08 -15.74 20.51
CA TRP A 14 -17.68 -15.28 20.64
C TRP A 14 -17.50 -13.89 21.28
N LEU A 15 -18.57 -13.12 21.47
CA LEU A 15 -18.47 -11.84 22.19
C LEU A 15 -18.18 -12.12 23.68
N PRO A 16 -17.09 -11.59 24.25
CA PRO A 16 -16.79 -11.78 25.67
C PRO A 16 -17.93 -11.20 26.50
N ARG A 17 -18.51 -12.01 27.39
CA ARG A 17 -19.49 -11.53 28.38
C ARG A 17 -18.88 -10.34 29.13
N LEU A 18 -19.49 -9.17 28.97
CA LEU A 18 -19.07 -7.95 29.66
C LEU A 18 -18.98 -8.26 31.17
N PRO A 19 -17.83 -8.04 31.81
CA PRO A 19 -17.67 -8.32 33.24
C PRO A 19 -18.68 -7.47 34.02
N ARG A 20 -19.33 -8.08 35.02
CA ARG A 20 -20.23 -7.37 35.94
C ARG A 20 -19.49 -6.15 36.50
N LEU A 21 -20.10 -4.96 36.37
CA LEU A 21 -19.58 -3.61 36.65
C LEU A 21 -19.09 -3.35 38.10
N GLY A 22 -18.87 -4.38 38.92
CA GLY A 22 -18.53 -4.24 40.34
C GLY A 22 -17.04 -4.10 40.67
N ARG A 23 -16.11 -4.27 39.71
CA ARG A 23 -14.67 -4.07 39.98
C ARG A 23 -14.30 -2.60 39.77
N ARG A 24 -13.99 -1.92 40.88
CA ARG A 24 -13.51 -0.53 40.84
C ARG A 24 -12.09 -0.51 40.28
N TYR A 25 -11.88 0.26 39.22
CA TYR A 25 -10.55 0.61 38.70
C TYR A 25 -10.13 1.93 39.32
N ARG A 26 -8.85 2.08 39.70
CA ARG A 26 -8.36 3.29 40.39
C ARG A 26 -8.61 4.58 39.60
N PHE A 27 -8.54 4.50 38.27
CA PHE A 27 -8.76 5.63 37.37
C PHE A 27 -9.91 5.35 36.39
N GLY A 28 -10.80 4.41 36.70
CA GLY A 28 -11.85 3.98 35.76
C GLY A 28 -12.82 5.10 35.37
N TRP A 29 -13.19 5.96 36.33
CA TRP A 29 -14.10 7.09 36.10
C TRP A 29 -13.48 8.20 35.25
N PRO A 30 -12.31 8.78 35.59
CA PRO A 30 -11.70 9.82 34.74
C PRO A 30 -11.35 9.29 33.35
N ALA A 31 -10.86 8.05 33.24
CA ALA A 31 -10.61 7.40 31.96
C ALA A 31 -11.89 7.26 31.13
N GLY A 32 -13.01 6.91 31.77
CA GLY A 32 -14.31 6.79 31.10
C GLY A 32 -14.80 8.14 30.55
N LEU A 33 -14.66 9.21 31.33
CA LEU A 33 -15.04 10.55 30.87
C LEU A 33 -14.21 11.02 29.67
N ILE A 34 -12.89 10.83 29.70
CA ILE A 34 -12.00 11.21 28.60
C ILE A 34 -12.36 10.43 27.33
N ALA A 35 -12.54 9.12 27.45
CA ALA A 35 -12.90 8.27 26.31
C ALA A 35 -14.26 8.63 25.70
N VAL A 36 -15.28 8.85 26.54
CA VAL A 36 -16.61 9.26 26.07
C VAL A 36 -16.58 10.64 25.43
N GLY A 37 -15.86 11.60 26.03
CA GLY A 37 -15.69 12.94 25.46
C GLY A 37 -15.01 12.90 24.09
N TYR A 38 -13.95 12.11 23.95
CA TYR A 38 -13.25 11.91 22.68
C TYR A 38 -14.15 11.26 21.61
N THR A 39 -14.86 10.18 21.95
CA THR A 39 -15.79 9.53 21.00
C THR A 39 -16.95 10.45 20.61
N ALA A 40 -17.45 11.27 21.54
CA ALA A 40 -18.46 12.27 21.23
C ALA A 40 -17.92 13.35 20.28
N ALA A 41 -16.68 13.83 20.49
CA ALA A 41 -16.03 14.78 19.59
C ALA A 41 -15.89 14.22 18.17
N VAL A 42 -15.45 12.96 18.02
CA VAL A 42 -15.38 12.24 16.73
C VAL A 42 -16.76 12.13 16.08
N ALA A 43 -17.80 11.78 16.84
CA ALA A 43 -19.15 11.64 16.29
C ALA A 43 -19.71 12.99 15.82
N VAL A 44 -19.48 14.05 16.58
CA VAL A 44 -19.90 15.42 16.23
C VAL A 44 -19.13 15.91 14.99
N SER A 45 -17.81 15.70 14.91
CA SER A 45 -17.03 16.09 13.74
C SER A 45 -17.48 15.34 12.48
N GLY A 46 -17.77 14.05 12.61
CA GLY A 46 -18.30 13.25 11.50
C GLY A 46 -19.64 13.76 10.99
N ALA A 47 -20.53 14.14 11.90
CA ALA A 47 -21.82 14.72 11.54
C ALA A 47 -21.66 16.09 10.86
N VAL A 48 -20.73 16.93 11.34
CA VAL A 48 -20.40 18.22 10.70
C VAL A 48 -19.83 18.00 9.30
N ALA A 49 -18.89 17.06 9.13
CA ALA A 49 -18.31 16.72 7.83
C ALA A 49 -19.36 16.19 6.85
N ALA A 50 -20.27 15.33 7.32
CA ALA A 50 -21.35 14.79 6.49
C ALA A 50 -22.34 15.86 6.00
N VAL A 51 -22.52 16.96 6.75
CA VAL A 51 -23.48 18.03 6.42
C VAL A 51 -22.81 19.18 5.68
N GLY A 52 -21.57 19.53 6.02
CA GLY A 52 -20.87 20.72 5.54
C GLY A 52 -19.82 20.46 4.45
N GLY A 53 -19.50 19.21 4.13
CA GLY A 53 -18.41 18.86 3.20
C GLY A 53 -17.01 19.05 3.79
N ASP A 54 -16.87 19.71 4.95
CA ASP A 54 -15.59 19.93 5.61
C ASP A 54 -15.19 18.70 6.46
N GLY A 55 -14.36 17.84 5.86
CA GLY A 55 -13.79 16.66 6.49
C GLY A 55 -12.65 16.92 7.47
N PHE A 56 -12.16 18.15 7.60
CA PHE A 56 -10.92 18.49 8.29
C PHE A 56 -10.87 17.98 9.73
N LEU A 57 -11.88 18.32 10.54
CA LEU A 57 -11.94 17.91 11.95
C LEU A 57 -12.02 16.39 12.12
N THR A 58 -12.70 15.70 11.20
CA THR A 58 -12.81 14.23 11.23
C THR A 58 -11.49 13.58 10.86
N GLY A 59 -10.76 14.14 9.88
CA GLY A 59 -9.41 13.74 9.53
C GLY A 59 -8.44 13.93 10.70
N VAL A 60 -8.41 15.12 11.31
CA VAL A 60 -7.52 15.41 12.44
C VAL A 60 -7.82 14.52 13.64
N LEU A 61 -9.09 14.35 14.01
CA LEU A 61 -9.44 13.53 15.17
C LEU A 61 -9.18 12.05 14.93
N SER A 62 -9.42 11.53 13.73
CA SER A 62 -9.30 10.10 13.43
C SER A 62 -7.87 9.72 13.05
N LEU A 63 -7.21 10.47 12.16
CA LEU A 63 -5.89 10.16 11.62
C LEU A 63 -4.76 10.72 12.50
N GLY A 64 -4.99 11.84 13.22
CA GLY A 64 -4.02 12.50 14.13
C GLY A 64 -2.68 12.86 13.54
N ALA A 65 -2.59 12.87 12.22
CA ALA A 65 -1.53 13.48 11.47
C ALA A 65 -2.16 14.49 10.50
N TRP A 66 -1.55 15.66 10.44
CA TRP A 66 -1.68 16.57 9.30
C TRP A 66 -0.97 15.87 8.14
N SER A 67 -1.71 15.28 7.21
CA SER A 67 -1.10 14.86 5.94
C SER A 67 -1.04 16.12 5.09
N GLU A 68 0.18 16.55 4.74
CA GLU A 68 0.45 17.73 3.90
C GLU A 68 -0.14 17.59 2.49
N SER A 69 -0.47 16.36 2.09
CA SER A 69 -1.25 16.05 0.90
C SER A 69 -2.73 16.39 1.13
N ASP A 70 -3.20 17.53 0.59
CA ASP A 70 -4.58 18.02 0.62
C ASP A 70 -5.64 16.91 0.44
N PRO A 71 -6.16 16.30 1.54
CA PRO A 71 -7.13 15.21 1.44
C PRO A 71 -8.57 15.75 1.53
N ALA A 72 -8.74 17.07 1.57
CA ALA A 72 -9.97 17.70 2.01
C ALA A 72 -10.99 17.90 0.89
N GLU A 73 -10.58 17.93 -0.39
CA GLU A 73 -11.51 18.28 -1.47
C GLU A 73 -12.43 17.12 -1.91
N ASP A 74 -12.06 15.85 -1.66
CA ASP A 74 -12.80 14.68 -2.18
C ASP A 74 -13.18 13.60 -1.14
N LEU A 75 -13.41 13.99 0.12
CA LEU A 75 -13.96 13.05 1.12
C LEU A 75 -15.43 12.75 0.84
N SER A 76 -15.69 11.77 -0.03
CA SER A 76 -17.03 11.26 -0.29
C SER A 76 -17.73 10.87 1.03
N GLY A 77 -19.05 11.05 1.13
CA GLY A 77 -19.81 10.77 2.35
C GLY A 77 -19.65 9.34 2.90
N TRP A 78 -19.30 8.37 2.04
CA TRP A 78 -19.03 6.98 2.44
C TRP A 78 -17.67 6.80 3.11
N SER A 79 -16.68 7.60 2.73
CA SER A 79 -15.33 7.61 3.32
C SER A 79 -15.32 8.04 4.79
N LEU A 80 -16.36 8.74 5.25
CA LEU A 80 -16.53 9.14 6.66
C LEU A 80 -16.78 7.96 7.60
N LEU A 81 -17.42 6.89 7.12
CA LEU A 81 -17.79 5.75 7.96
C LEU A 81 -16.58 4.99 8.55
N PRO A 82 -15.54 4.60 7.76
CA PRO A 82 -14.34 3.97 8.31
C PRO A 82 -13.56 4.91 9.25
N LEU A 83 -13.54 6.23 8.97
CA LEU A 83 -12.92 7.21 9.87
C LEU A 83 -13.64 7.32 11.22
N LEU A 84 -14.98 7.34 11.21
CA LEU A 84 -15.76 7.34 12.45
C LEU A 84 -15.56 6.04 13.24
N LEU A 85 -15.50 4.90 12.55
CA LEU A 85 -15.16 3.63 13.18
C LEU A 85 -13.76 3.70 13.81
N ALA A 86 -12.77 4.25 13.11
CA ALA A 86 -11.43 4.46 13.65
C ALA A 86 -11.43 5.30 14.92
N GLY A 87 -12.10 6.45 14.91
CA GLY A 87 -12.20 7.31 16.10
C GLY A 87 -12.96 6.67 17.26
N THR A 88 -13.98 5.85 17.01
CA THR A 88 -14.66 5.10 18.09
C THR A 88 -13.74 4.05 18.73
N VAL A 89 -12.95 3.33 17.92
CA VAL A 89 -11.99 2.34 18.42
C VAL A 89 -10.85 3.01 19.19
N GLN A 90 -10.44 4.20 18.78
CA GLN A 90 -9.48 5.03 19.52
C GLN A 90 -10.01 5.49 20.88
N GLY A 91 -11.28 5.92 20.96
CA GLY A 91 -11.92 6.21 22.24
C GLY A 91 -11.92 5.02 23.19
N TRP A 92 -12.23 3.82 22.67
CA TRP A 92 -12.11 2.58 23.44
C TRP A 92 -10.67 2.31 23.89
N ALA A 93 -9.68 2.52 23.02
CA ALA A 93 -8.27 2.32 23.34
C ALA A 93 -7.80 3.26 24.46
N LEU A 94 -8.16 4.55 24.40
CA LEU A 94 -7.88 5.54 25.46
C LEU A 94 -8.43 5.08 26.81
N TRP A 95 -9.65 4.54 26.85
CA TRP A 95 -10.20 3.96 28.08
C TRP A 95 -9.37 2.78 28.61
N GLN A 96 -8.93 1.87 27.73
CA GLN A 96 -8.10 0.72 28.14
C GLN A 96 -6.75 1.15 28.71
N ILE A 97 -6.16 2.20 28.12
CA ILE A 97 -4.87 2.76 28.52
C ILE A 97 -4.99 3.47 29.88
N LEU A 98 -6.01 4.32 30.05
CA LEU A 98 -6.09 5.23 31.20
C LEU A 98 -6.71 4.63 32.46
N ARG A 99 -7.53 3.57 32.35
CA ARG A 99 -8.30 3.03 33.50
C ARG A 99 -7.44 2.52 34.67
N GLY A 100 -6.17 2.22 34.44
CA GLY A 100 -5.24 1.74 35.46
C GLY A 100 -5.46 0.29 35.91
N PRO A 101 -4.64 -0.21 36.85
CA PRO A 101 -4.77 -1.58 37.38
C PRO A 101 -6.02 -1.73 38.26
N VAL A 102 -6.55 -2.97 38.33
CA VAL A 102 -7.70 -3.32 39.15
C VAL A 102 -7.33 -3.18 40.63
N THR A 103 -8.04 -2.33 41.38
CA THR A 103 -7.87 -2.20 42.83
C THR A 103 -8.71 -3.27 43.55
N GLY A 104 -8.12 -3.99 44.50
CA GLY A 104 -8.91 -4.75 45.49
C GLY A 104 -8.84 -6.27 45.42
N GLY A 105 -7.65 -6.85 45.34
CA GLY A 105 -7.40 -8.17 45.91
C GLY A 105 -6.67 -8.01 47.23
N SER A 106 -7.32 -7.47 48.26
CA SER A 106 -6.77 -7.49 49.61
C SER A 106 -6.55 -8.96 49.98
N ALA A 107 -5.28 -9.38 49.98
CA ALA A 107 -4.86 -10.54 50.73
C ALA A 107 -5.49 -10.38 52.11
N GLY A 108 -6.35 -11.34 52.48
CA GLY A 108 -6.93 -11.38 53.81
C GLY A 108 -5.80 -11.12 54.78
N SER A 109 -5.90 -9.99 55.48
CA SER A 109 -5.31 -9.81 56.79
C SER A 109 -5.62 -11.09 57.54
N ALA A 110 -4.64 -11.99 57.58
CA ALA A 110 -4.62 -13.04 58.57
C ALA A 110 -4.50 -12.27 59.88
N GLY A 111 -5.66 -11.97 60.46
CA GLY A 111 -5.79 -11.60 61.85
C GLY A 111 -5.22 -12.75 62.65
N PHE A 112 -3.90 -12.72 62.83
CA PHE A 112 -3.26 -13.30 63.98
C PHE A 112 -3.72 -12.44 65.15
N THR A 113 -4.91 -12.75 65.69
CA THR A 113 -5.30 -12.34 67.03
C THR A 113 -4.41 -13.12 67.99
N GLY A 114 -3.17 -12.63 68.13
CA GLY A 114 -2.32 -12.91 69.27
C GLY A 114 -2.97 -12.27 70.48
N SER A 115 -3.68 -13.08 71.26
CA SER A 115 -3.96 -12.82 72.66
C SER A 115 -2.61 -12.62 73.38
N ALA A 116 -2.33 -11.41 73.85
CA ALA A 116 -1.37 -11.20 74.92
C ALA A 116 -1.94 -10.17 75.89
N GLY A 117 -1.96 -10.55 77.17
CA GLY A 117 -2.44 -9.77 78.29
C GLY A 117 -1.62 -8.50 78.55
N PRO A 118 -2.08 -7.66 79.49
CA PRO A 118 -1.49 -6.35 79.74
C PRO A 118 -0.34 -6.44 80.75
N VAL A 119 0.26 -5.27 81.01
CA VAL A 119 1.34 -4.95 81.97
C VAL A 119 2.72 -5.06 81.32
N GLY A 120 3.52 -4.01 81.17
CA GLY A 120 3.51 -2.67 81.75
C GLY A 120 4.98 -2.31 81.98
N LEU A 121 5.47 -1.26 81.33
CA LEU A 121 6.75 -0.62 81.67
C LEU A 121 6.60 0.86 81.34
N PRO A 122 7.15 1.74 82.19
CA PRO A 122 8.00 2.77 81.61
C PRO A 122 9.22 3.08 82.49
N GLY A 123 10.36 3.33 81.85
CA GLY A 123 11.36 4.23 82.44
C GLY A 123 12.79 4.05 81.94
N PRO A 124 13.57 5.15 81.79
CA PRO A 124 14.53 5.31 80.69
C PRO A 124 15.97 5.64 81.15
N MET A 125 16.85 5.96 80.18
CA MET A 125 18.19 6.59 80.32
C MET A 125 19.28 5.66 80.90
N LYS A 126 20.57 5.68 80.50
CA LYS A 126 21.47 6.63 79.81
C LYS A 126 22.69 5.84 79.24
N PRO A 127 23.60 6.49 78.47
CA PRO A 127 24.63 5.89 77.63
C PRO A 127 26.03 5.91 78.26
N ALA A 128 27.01 5.22 77.65
CA ALA A 128 28.34 5.77 77.25
C ALA A 128 29.41 4.69 76.95
N ARG A 129 30.23 5.01 75.92
CA ARG A 129 31.70 4.87 75.79
C ARG A 129 32.39 3.50 75.95
N SER A 130 33.16 3.11 74.93
CA SER A 130 34.65 3.17 74.86
C SER A 130 35.14 2.23 73.73
N ALA A 131 35.77 2.74 72.68
CA ALA A 131 37.24 2.79 72.46
C ALA A 131 37.87 1.42 72.07
N ASP A 132 38.19 1.30 70.77
CA ASP A 132 39.40 0.78 70.08
C ASP A 132 40.56 0.13 70.89
N PRO A 133 41.58 -0.53 70.25
CA PRO A 133 41.64 -1.32 69.01
C PRO A 133 42.49 -2.63 69.19
N SER A 134 42.75 -3.32 68.07
CA SER A 134 43.85 -4.29 67.82
C SER A 134 43.64 -5.76 68.19
N GLY A 135 43.96 -6.64 67.22
CA GLY A 135 44.00 -8.09 67.40
C GLY A 135 43.91 -8.86 66.08
N ALA A 136 45.03 -8.99 65.38
CA ALA A 136 45.16 -9.88 64.23
C ALA A 136 45.30 -11.36 64.67
N ALA A 137 44.96 -12.24 63.72
CA ALA A 137 45.29 -13.67 63.61
C ALA A 137 44.27 -14.73 64.10
N ALA A 138 43.65 -15.34 63.08
CA ALA A 138 43.47 -16.78 62.87
C ALA A 138 42.71 -17.64 63.90
N ALA A 139 41.50 -18.08 63.54
CA ALA A 139 41.09 -19.48 63.63
C ALA A 139 39.83 -19.73 62.79
N ALA A 140 39.81 -20.90 62.15
CA ALA A 140 38.81 -21.36 61.21
C ALA A 140 37.46 -21.72 61.86
N GLY A 141 36.41 -21.72 61.04
CA GLY A 141 35.23 -22.56 61.25
C GLY A 141 33.97 -21.82 61.70
N ILE A 142 33.15 -21.44 60.73
CA ILE A 142 31.75 -21.84 60.55
C ILE A 142 31.31 -21.15 59.25
N ALA A 143 31.29 -21.93 58.17
CA ALA A 143 30.67 -21.50 56.92
C ALA A 143 29.16 -21.45 57.15
N GLU A 144 28.66 -20.28 57.52
CA GLU A 144 27.25 -19.94 57.40
C GLU A 144 26.90 -20.04 55.92
N ALA A 145 26.14 -21.07 55.57
CA ALA A 145 25.58 -21.22 54.24
C ALA A 145 24.66 -20.03 53.98
N VAL A 146 25.20 -18.97 53.39
CA VAL A 146 24.43 -17.90 52.76
C VAL A 146 23.61 -18.59 51.67
N VAL A 147 22.38 -18.96 52.00
CA VAL A 147 21.38 -19.41 51.04
C VAL A 147 21.29 -18.30 50.01
N PRO A 148 21.78 -18.50 48.76
CA PRO A 148 21.77 -17.43 47.77
C PRO A 148 20.32 -16.99 47.62
N ALA A 149 20.08 -15.70 47.89
CA ALA A 149 18.76 -15.10 47.81
C ALA A 149 18.14 -15.48 46.45
N GLY A 150 17.16 -16.38 46.50
CA GLY A 150 16.80 -17.22 45.36
C GLY A 150 16.32 -16.46 44.11
N PRO A 151 16.23 -17.15 42.96
CA PRO A 151 15.82 -16.60 41.66
C PRO A 151 14.48 -15.83 41.66
N ALA A 152 13.67 -15.97 42.71
CA ALA A 152 12.46 -15.18 42.92
C ALA A 152 12.69 -13.67 43.09
N ARG A 153 13.80 -13.22 43.71
CA ARG A 153 14.05 -11.78 43.95
C ARG A 153 14.49 -11.03 42.69
N SER A 154 15.26 -11.66 41.79
CA SER A 154 15.71 -11.05 40.54
C SER A 154 14.56 -10.88 39.54
N ALA A 155 13.67 -11.86 39.44
CA ALA A 155 12.47 -11.81 38.61
C ALA A 155 11.56 -10.62 38.97
N GLY A 156 11.42 -10.30 40.27
CA GLY A 156 10.64 -9.15 40.73
C GLY A 156 11.23 -7.79 40.34
N LYS A 157 12.57 -7.66 40.28
CA LYS A 157 13.22 -6.42 39.80
C LYS A 157 13.05 -6.25 38.29
N ALA A 158 13.23 -7.32 37.52
CA ALA A 158 13.04 -7.31 36.06
C ALA A 158 11.60 -6.95 35.67
N ALA A 159 10.59 -7.52 36.35
CA ALA A 159 9.18 -7.18 36.12
C ALA A 159 8.88 -5.69 36.37
N ARG A 160 9.46 -5.09 37.42
CA ARG A 160 9.30 -3.64 37.68
C ARG A 160 9.96 -2.77 36.62
N ARG A 161 11.13 -3.18 36.10
CA ARG A 161 11.80 -2.48 35.00
C ARG A 161 10.99 -2.59 33.70
N LEU A 162 10.56 -3.80 33.35
CA LEU A 162 9.71 -4.05 32.18
C LEU A 162 8.46 -3.18 32.20
N ARG A 163 7.79 -3.09 33.36
CA ARG A 163 6.62 -2.23 33.53
C ARG A 163 6.91 -0.74 33.25
N ARG A 164 8.06 -0.22 33.70
CA ARG A 164 8.45 1.18 33.43
C ARG A 164 8.73 1.40 31.95
N VAL A 165 9.46 0.48 31.32
CA VAL A 165 9.77 0.58 29.89
C VAL A 165 8.49 0.51 29.05
N LEU A 166 7.55 -0.39 29.37
CA LEU A 166 6.24 -0.44 28.68
C LEU A 166 5.44 0.87 28.77
N TYR A 167 5.51 1.60 29.89
CA TYR A 167 4.87 2.91 29.98
C TYR A 167 5.66 4.01 29.26
N ALA A 168 6.99 3.96 29.30
CA ALA A 168 7.82 4.91 28.57
C ALA A 168 7.59 4.79 27.06
N ASP A 169 7.60 3.54 26.56
CA ASP A 169 7.27 3.18 25.18
C ASP A 169 5.85 3.67 24.82
N LEU A 170 4.85 3.35 25.64
CA LEU A 170 3.49 3.87 25.43
C LEU A 170 3.43 5.41 25.33
N VAL A 171 4.16 6.14 26.18
CA VAL A 171 4.18 7.61 26.16
C VAL A 171 4.86 8.12 24.90
N LEU A 172 6.02 7.57 24.51
CA LEU A 172 6.69 7.94 23.27
C LEU A 172 5.76 7.73 22.06
N HIS A 173 5.01 6.63 22.05
CA HIS A 173 4.10 6.29 20.96
C HIS A 173 2.97 7.32 20.85
N LEU A 174 2.34 7.63 21.98
CA LEU A 174 1.23 8.58 22.01
C LEU A 174 1.69 10.00 21.67
N VAL A 175 2.84 10.42 22.20
CA VAL A 175 3.37 11.77 21.98
C VAL A 175 3.75 11.95 20.51
N PHE A 176 4.70 11.16 19.99
CA PHE A 176 5.31 11.41 18.69
C PHE A 176 4.51 10.88 17.51
N HIS A 177 3.84 9.73 17.63
CA HIS A 177 3.13 9.13 16.50
C HIS A 177 1.64 9.46 16.43
N ARG A 178 1.02 9.93 17.53
CA ARG A 178 -0.44 10.07 17.59
C ARG A 178 -0.96 11.48 17.83
N PHE A 179 -0.37 12.22 18.77
CA PHE A 179 -0.95 13.50 19.20
C PHE A 179 -0.30 14.71 18.57
N THR A 180 1.00 14.68 18.31
CA THR A 180 1.67 15.88 17.82
C THR A 180 1.49 16.07 16.33
N GLY A 181 1.31 15.00 15.55
CA GLY A 181 1.36 15.07 14.08
C GLY A 181 2.65 15.70 13.54
N LEU A 182 3.61 15.97 14.43
CA LEU A 182 4.91 16.52 14.13
C LEU A 182 5.70 15.40 13.49
N SER A 183 6.42 15.74 12.42
CA SER A 183 7.52 14.92 11.94
C SER A 183 8.40 14.55 13.15
N SER A 184 8.43 13.25 13.45
CA SER A 184 9.24 12.74 14.56
C SER A 184 10.68 13.13 14.27
N PRO A 185 11.33 13.93 15.13
CA PRO A 185 12.73 14.23 14.90
C PRO A 185 13.51 12.91 15.01
N TRP A 186 14.49 12.70 14.13
CA TRP A 186 15.21 11.42 14.01
C TRP A 186 15.72 10.84 15.34
N TRP A 187 16.10 11.69 16.30
CA TRP A 187 16.53 11.25 17.63
C TRP A 187 15.41 10.59 18.45
N ALA A 188 14.15 11.01 18.27
CA ALA A 188 13.01 10.40 18.94
C ALA A 188 12.79 8.98 18.41
N ASP A 189 13.01 8.76 17.11
CA ASP A 189 12.93 7.46 16.48
C ASP A 189 14.09 6.54 16.91
N VAL A 190 15.27 7.08 17.16
CA VAL A 190 16.36 6.34 17.80
C VAL A 190 16.01 5.97 19.24
N CYS A 191 15.49 6.91 20.03
CA CYS A 191 15.03 6.64 21.40
C CYS A 191 13.94 5.56 21.46
N TRP A 192 13.02 5.58 20.50
CA TRP A 192 12.00 4.55 20.32
C TRP A 192 12.63 3.17 20.12
N SER A 193 13.55 3.05 19.16
CA SER A 193 14.20 1.77 18.85
C SER A 193 15.03 1.22 20.02
N LEU A 194 15.61 2.12 20.84
CA LEU A 194 16.26 1.74 22.10
C LEU A 194 15.28 1.24 23.16
N ALA A 195 14.07 1.83 23.24
CA ALA A 195 13.00 1.35 24.10
C ALA A 195 12.53 -0.05 23.68
N GLU A 196 12.38 -0.30 22.38
CA GLU A 196 12.07 -1.63 21.83
C GLU A 196 13.14 -2.66 22.19
N LEU A 197 14.43 -2.33 22.01
CA LEU A 197 15.52 -3.21 22.41
C LEU A 197 15.47 -3.53 23.91
N ALA A 198 15.19 -2.52 24.76
CA ALA A 198 15.02 -2.71 26.19
C ALA A 198 13.82 -3.63 26.50
N LEU A 199 12.70 -3.49 25.78
CA LEU A 199 11.55 -4.39 25.90
C LEU A 199 11.94 -5.83 25.56
N VAL A 200 12.63 -6.07 24.44
CA VAL A 200 13.09 -7.40 24.02
C VAL A 200 13.92 -8.06 25.13
N LEU A 201 14.92 -7.35 25.66
CA LEU A 201 15.81 -7.85 26.71
C LEU A 201 15.06 -8.14 28.01
N LEU A 202 14.15 -7.24 28.41
CA LEU A 202 13.40 -7.38 29.67
C LEU A 202 12.33 -8.48 29.57
N PHE A 203 11.64 -8.63 28.43
CA PHE A 203 10.74 -9.75 28.21
C PHE A 203 11.48 -11.09 28.25
N HIS A 204 12.66 -11.17 27.65
CA HIS A 204 13.50 -12.38 27.71
C HIS A 204 13.85 -12.77 29.17
N GLN A 205 14.11 -11.79 30.04
CA GLN A 205 14.38 -12.00 31.46
C GLN A 205 13.13 -12.40 32.25
N VAL A 206 12.01 -11.72 32.01
CA VAL A 206 10.77 -11.94 32.75
C VAL A 206 10.14 -13.28 32.37
N LEU A 207 10.15 -13.67 31.10
CA LEU A 207 9.52 -14.89 30.57
C LEU A 207 10.43 -16.12 30.69
N SER A 208 11.07 -16.30 31.84
CA SER A 208 12.08 -17.34 32.06
C SER A 208 11.53 -18.77 32.07
N GLY A 209 10.22 -18.95 32.28
CA GLY A 209 9.54 -20.24 32.31
C GLY A 209 9.34 -20.92 30.95
N ALA A 210 9.61 -20.23 29.84
CA ALA A 210 9.54 -20.81 28.50
C ALA A 210 10.79 -21.65 28.16
N SER A 211 10.68 -22.51 27.13
CA SER A 211 11.81 -23.32 26.69
C SER A 211 12.95 -22.44 26.18
N ARG A 212 14.20 -22.85 26.44
CA ARG A 212 15.41 -22.09 26.06
C ARG A 212 15.42 -21.72 24.57
N GLY A 213 15.03 -22.65 23.70
CA GLY A 213 14.96 -22.42 22.25
C GLY A 213 14.00 -21.28 21.89
N VAL A 214 12.75 -21.32 22.37
CA VAL A 214 11.77 -20.26 22.10
C VAL A 214 12.24 -18.90 22.61
N ARG A 215 12.83 -18.87 23.81
CA ARG A 215 13.36 -17.64 24.40
C ARG A 215 14.55 -17.06 23.62
N PHE A 216 15.42 -17.91 23.12
CA PHE A 216 16.57 -17.49 22.31
C PHE A 216 16.12 -17.01 20.93
N THR A 217 15.20 -17.72 20.28
CA THR A 217 14.63 -17.29 18.99
C THR A 217 13.90 -15.95 19.12
N ALA A 218 13.11 -15.77 20.19
CA ALA A 218 12.49 -14.48 20.46
C ALA A 218 13.56 -13.40 20.65
N LEU A 219 14.53 -13.62 21.53
CA LEU A 219 15.62 -12.66 21.76
C LEU A 219 16.31 -12.26 20.46
N ALA A 220 16.75 -13.23 19.65
CA ALA A 220 17.44 -12.98 18.39
C ALA A 220 16.59 -12.19 17.38
N ALA A 221 15.32 -12.58 17.21
CA ALA A 221 14.39 -11.91 16.29
C ALA A 221 14.12 -10.45 16.72
N GLY A 222 13.87 -10.23 18.01
CA GLY A 222 13.63 -8.90 18.56
C GLY A 222 14.87 -8.01 18.50
N THR A 223 16.05 -8.54 18.82
CA THR A 223 17.30 -7.76 18.74
C THR A 223 17.67 -7.43 17.31
N LEU A 224 17.48 -8.36 16.37
CA LEU A 224 17.72 -8.10 14.95
C LEU A 224 16.81 -6.99 14.45
N SER A 225 15.51 -7.03 14.79
CA SER A 225 14.56 -5.99 14.41
C SER A 225 14.93 -4.63 14.96
N ALA A 226 15.24 -4.54 16.26
CA ALA A 226 15.58 -3.27 16.89
C ALA A 226 16.89 -2.71 16.34
N ALA A 227 17.90 -3.56 16.11
CA ALA A 227 19.17 -3.15 15.51
C ALA A 227 19.01 -2.68 14.07
N ALA A 228 18.23 -3.41 13.26
CA ALA A 228 17.91 -3.04 11.88
C ALA A 228 17.15 -1.71 11.82
N SER A 229 16.09 -1.54 12.61
CA SER A 229 15.32 -0.28 12.69
C SER A 229 16.20 0.90 13.11
N THR A 230 17.02 0.72 14.16
CA THR A 230 17.94 1.76 14.65
C THR A 230 18.97 2.11 13.58
N GLY A 231 19.57 1.11 12.94
CA GLY A 231 20.59 1.33 11.89
C GLY A 231 20.01 2.08 10.70
N ALA A 232 18.84 1.68 10.21
CA ALA A 232 18.17 2.35 9.09
C ALA A 232 17.90 3.83 9.41
N ARG A 233 17.33 4.13 10.58
CA ARG A 233 17.04 5.51 11.02
C ARG A 233 18.28 6.38 11.21
N VAL A 234 19.37 5.79 11.72
CA VAL A 234 20.64 6.51 11.87
C VAL A 234 21.29 6.76 10.52
N CYS A 235 21.24 5.81 9.59
CA CYS A 235 21.75 5.99 8.23
C CYS A 235 20.97 7.07 7.48
N ASP A 236 19.65 7.06 7.57
CA ASP A 236 18.76 8.08 6.99
C ASP A 236 19.09 9.48 7.54
N ALA A 237 19.22 9.62 8.87
CA ALA A 237 19.61 10.88 9.50
C ALA A 237 21.04 11.36 9.15
N LEU A 238 21.89 10.48 8.65
CA LEU A 238 23.27 10.76 8.25
C LEU A 238 23.47 10.77 6.73
N ASP A 239 22.39 10.63 5.95
CA ASP A 239 22.41 10.59 4.48
C ASP A 239 23.30 9.46 3.93
N LEU A 240 23.19 8.26 4.53
CA LEU A 240 23.96 7.06 4.20
C LEU A 240 23.08 5.98 3.57
N ASP A 241 22.46 6.30 2.43
CA ASP A 241 21.43 5.47 1.77
C ASP A 241 21.83 4.01 1.59
N ALA A 242 23.04 3.75 1.04
CA ALA A 242 23.51 2.38 0.79
C ALA A 242 23.61 1.53 2.06
N ALA A 243 23.96 2.14 3.20
CA ALA A 243 23.98 1.45 4.48
C ALA A 243 22.56 1.32 5.06
N GLY A 244 21.72 2.33 4.86
CA GLY A 244 20.30 2.31 5.19
C GLY A 244 19.58 1.12 4.55
N ASP A 245 19.83 0.86 3.27
CA ASP A 245 19.27 -0.27 2.53
C ASP A 245 19.64 -1.63 3.13
N VAL A 246 20.88 -1.80 3.58
CA VAL A 246 21.32 -3.04 4.25
C VAL A 246 20.55 -3.25 5.55
N PHE A 247 20.32 -2.20 6.32
CA PHE A 247 19.52 -2.27 7.55
C PHE A 247 18.04 -2.50 7.25
N GLN A 248 17.48 -1.84 6.23
CA GLN A 248 16.12 -2.08 5.76
C GLN A 248 15.93 -3.53 5.29
N LEU A 249 16.92 -4.09 4.60
CA LEU A 249 16.94 -5.51 4.23
C LEU A 249 16.99 -6.40 5.48
N GLY A 250 17.84 -6.07 6.46
CA GLY A 250 17.93 -6.77 7.74
C GLY A 250 16.64 -6.75 8.56
N SER A 251 15.82 -5.70 8.40
CA SER A 251 14.50 -5.60 9.02
C SER A 251 13.50 -6.60 8.45
N LEU A 252 13.72 -7.08 7.22
CA LEU A 252 12.83 -7.98 6.48
C LEU A 252 11.35 -7.56 6.59
N GLY A 253 11.07 -6.25 6.58
CA GLY A 253 9.72 -5.69 6.65
C GLY A 253 8.99 -5.97 7.94
N GLY A 254 9.73 -5.97 9.05
CA GLY A 254 9.16 -6.17 10.37
C GLY A 254 8.79 -7.62 10.66
N VAL A 255 9.18 -8.59 9.81
CA VAL A 255 8.99 -10.01 10.11
C VAL A 255 9.73 -10.48 11.37
N PRO A 256 10.99 -10.06 11.64
CA PRO A 256 11.65 -10.34 12.91
C PRO A 256 10.86 -9.78 14.10
N TRP A 257 10.29 -8.58 13.99
CA TRP A 257 9.42 -7.99 15.01
C TRP A 257 8.13 -8.79 15.22
N THR A 258 7.46 -9.16 14.12
CA THR A 258 6.23 -9.95 14.14
C THR A 258 6.48 -11.32 14.78
N LEU A 259 7.57 -11.98 14.40
CA LEU A 259 8.02 -13.24 14.98
C LEU A 259 8.29 -13.08 16.49
N TRP A 260 9.03 -12.04 16.88
CA TRP A 260 9.27 -11.72 18.29
C TRP A 260 7.95 -11.55 19.05
N THR A 261 7.02 -10.75 18.54
CA THR A 261 5.71 -10.47 19.13
C THR A 261 4.91 -11.75 19.33
N VAL A 262 4.79 -12.59 18.29
CA VAL A 262 4.09 -13.88 18.38
C VAL A 262 4.71 -14.79 19.44
N LEU A 263 6.04 -14.90 19.49
CA LEU A 263 6.71 -15.72 20.49
C LEU A 263 6.50 -15.16 21.92
N VAL A 264 6.57 -13.84 22.09
CA VAL A 264 6.26 -13.17 23.37
C VAL A 264 4.83 -13.47 23.80
N LEU A 265 3.84 -13.37 22.92
CA LEU A 265 2.45 -13.65 23.24
C LEU A 265 2.21 -15.11 23.63
N VAL A 266 2.85 -16.05 22.94
CA VAL A 266 2.82 -17.48 23.30
C VAL A 266 3.42 -17.71 24.68
N MET A 267 4.51 -17.01 25.02
CA MET A 267 5.13 -17.07 26.33
C MET A 267 4.25 -16.42 27.41
N GLN A 268 3.69 -15.25 27.16
CA GLN A 268 2.74 -14.55 28.07
C GLN A 268 1.52 -15.42 28.37
N ALA A 269 0.96 -16.08 27.36
CA ALA A 269 -0.19 -16.98 27.51
C ALA A 269 0.08 -18.16 28.45
N ARG A 270 1.33 -18.63 28.51
CA ARG A 270 1.76 -19.75 29.35
C ARG A 270 2.17 -19.35 30.75
N ASP A 271 2.67 -18.14 30.91
CA ASP A 271 3.26 -17.66 32.16
C ASP A 271 2.19 -17.38 33.23
N GLY A 272 0.95 -17.08 32.82
CA GLY A 272 -0.19 -16.91 33.73
C GLY A 272 -0.22 -15.56 34.47
N ARG A 273 0.86 -14.77 34.42
CA ARG A 273 0.85 -13.38 34.92
C ARG A 273 0.01 -12.43 34.05
N TRP A 274 -0.10 -12.71 32.75
CA TRP A 274 -0.89 -11.91 31.82
C TRP A 274 -2.32 -12.42 31.69
N GLY A 275 -3.28 -11.50 31.68
CA GLY A 275 -4.68 -11.84 31.44
C GLY A 275 -4.89 -12.32 29.99
N ARG A 276 -5.84 -13.25 29.79
CA ARG A 276 -6.21 -13.73 28.44
C ARG A 276 -6.54 -12.59 27.48
N THR A 277 -7.23 -11.56 27.98
CA THR A 277 -7.56 -10.36 27.19
C THR A 277 -6.33 -9.61 26.72
N THR A 278 -5.27 -9.54 27.53
CA THR A 278 -4.04 -8.84 27.18
C THR A 278 -3.33 -9.59 26.06
N VAL A 279 -3.23 -10.91 26.18
CA VAL A 279 -2.70 -11.77 25.11
C VAL A 279 -3.53 -11.64 23.83
N TRP A 280 -4.86 -11.68 23.91
CA TRP A 280 -5.72 -11.57 22.72
C TRP A 280 -5.60 -10.22 22.02
N VAL A 281 -5.51 -9.11 22.76
CA VAL A 281 -5.26 -7.79 22.15
C VAL A 281 -3.91 -7.78 21.45
N GLY A 282 -2.87 -8.34 22.06
CA GLY A 282 -1.57 -8.44 21.41
C GLY A 282 -1.57 -9.39 20.20
N VAL A 283 -2.39 -10.45 20.18
CA VAL A 283 -2.55 -11.34 19.01
C VAL A 283 -3.29 -10.65 17.87
N ALA A 284 -4.22 -9.75 18.18
CA ALA A 284 -5.00 -9.03 17.18
C ALA A 284 -4.08 -8.19 16.28
N ASP A 285 -3.07 -7.52 16.82
CA ASP A 285 -2.15 -6.70 16.05
C ASP A 285 -1.47 -7.43 14.85
N PRO A 286 -0.66 -8.49 15.05
CA PRO A 286 -0.04 -9.20 13.94
C PRO A 286 -1.07 -9.96 13.09
N ALA A 287 -2.18 -10.42 13.67
CA ALA A 287 -3.23 -11.08 12.89
C ALA A 287 -3.89 -10.12 11.90
N MET A 288 -4.12 -8.87 12.28
CA MET A 288 -4.72 -7.86 11.40
C MET A 288 -3.72 -7.43 10.32
N SER A 289 -2.44 -7.21 10.65
CA SER A 289 -1.42 -6.87 9.64
C SER A 289 -1.21 -7.99 8.61
N LEU A 290 -1.30 -9.26 9.04
CA LEU A 290 -1.12 -10.42 8.15
C LEU A 290 -2.38 -10.80 7.36
N LEU A 291 -3.57 -10.49 7.85
CA LEU A 291 -4.83 -10.94 7.22
C LEU A 291 -5.60 -9.80 6.57
N VAL A 292 -5.68 -8.63 7.22
CA VAL A 292 -6.56 -7.55 6.79
C VAL A 292 -5.88 -6.65 5.78
N THR A 293 -4.61 -6.30 5.97
CA THR A 293 -3.86 -5.52 4.97
C THR A 293 -3.90 -6.16 3.58
N PRO A 294 -3.52 -7.44 3.38
CA PRO A 294 -3.65 -8.07 2.06
C PRO A 294 -5.10 -8.15 1.59
N LEU A 295 -6.05 -8.48 2.48
CA LEU A 295 -7.46 -8.56 2.10
C LEU A 295 -7.97 -7.22 1.56
N VAL A 296 -7.69 -6.10 2.24
CA VAL A 296 -8.12 -4.76 1.82
C VAL A 296 -7.48 -4.36 0.51
N LEU A 297 -6.20 -4.68 0.32
CA LEU A 297 -5.50 -4.42 -0.94
C LEU A 297 -6.04 -5.27 -2.11
N THR A 298 -6.51 -6.49 -1.83
CA THR A 298 -7.12 -7.36 -2.87
C THR A 298 -8.56 -7.00 -3.18
N LEU A 299 -9.30 -6.43 -2.23
CA LEU A 299 -10.67 -6.03 -2.43
C LEU A 299 -10.70 -4.69 -3.15
N ARG A 300 -10.92 -4.71 -4.46
CA ARG A 300 -11.34 -3.51 -5.20
C ARG A 300 -12.70 -3.10 -4.67
N PHE A 301 -12.76 -2.03 -3.89
CA PHE A 301 -14.03 -1.47 -3.44
C PHE A 301 -14.62 -0.68 -4.59
N PRO A 302 -15.76 -1.09 -5.16
CA PRO A 302 -16.31 -0.44 -6.35
C PRO A 302 -16.81 1.00 -6.07
N TRP A 303 -16.97 1.39 -4.80
CA TRP A 303 -17.73 2.58 -4.41
C TRP A 303 -16.91 3.60 -3.59
N GLY A 304 -15.57 3.59 -3.69
CA GLY A 304 -14.74 4.60 -3.03
C GLY A 304 -13.24 4.38 -3.23
N ASP A 305 -12.47 5.42 -2.96
CA ASP A 305 -11.01 5.36 -2.93
C ASP A 305 -10.54 4.31 -1.90
N SER A 306 -9.92 3.24 -2.40
CA SER A 306 -9.38 2.15 -1.60
C SER A 306 -8.33 2.65 -0.59
N GLY A 307 -7.65 3.75 -0.92
CA GLY A 307 -6.68 4.42 -0.06
C GLY A 307 -7.31 4.88 1.26
N THR A 308 -8.50 5.47 1.21
CA THR A 308 -9.18 5.98 2.42
C THR A 308 -9.65 4.86 3.35
N VAL A 309 -10.21 3.78 2.80
CA VAL A 309 -10.62 2.60 3.60
C VAL A 309 -9.41 1.92 4.24
N LEU A 310 -8.34 1.75 3.47
CA LEU A 310 -7.09 1.19 3.96
C LEU A 310 -6.50 2.03 5.08
N THR A 311 -6.42 3.34 4.89
CA THR A 311 -5.92 4.29 5.89
C THR A 311 -6.75 4.23 7.17
N GLY A 312 -8.08 4.25 7.06
CA GLY A 312 -8.97 4.12 8.21
C GLY A 312 -8.75 2.81 8.98
N LEU A 313 -8.55 1.70 8.28
CA LEU A 313 -8.26 0.40 8.91
C LEU A 313 -6.87 0.35 9.55
N ILE A 314 -5.83 0.89 8.90
CA ILE A 314 -4.49 1.01 9.47
C ILE A 314 -4.55 1.75 10.81
N VAL A 315 -5.29 2.86 10.86
CA VAL A 315 -5.46 3.68 12.06
C VAL A 315 -6.22 2.94 13.17
N VAL A 316 -7.22 2.13 12.83
CA VAL A 316 -7.89 1.22 13.78
C VAL A 316 -6.89 0.22 14.36
N PHE A 317 -5.92 -0.25 13.59
CA PHE A 317 -4.96 -1.28 14.04
C PHE A 317 -3.83 -0.70 14.86
N GLN A 318 -3.35 0.50 14.51
CA GLN A 318 -2.28 1.17 15.24
C GLN A 318 -2.58 1.38 16.73
N VAL A 319 -3.86 1.40 17.15
CA VAL A 319 -4.18 1.48 18.59
C VAL A 319 -4.03 0.16 19.37
N LEU A 320 -3.94 -0.98 18.70
CA LEU A 320 -3.86 -2.29 19.37
C LEU A 320 -2.55 -2.45 20.15
N VAL A 321 -1.44 -1.99 19.59
CA VAL A 321 -0.11 -2.04 20.23
C VAL A 321 -0.08 -1.21 21.52
N PRO A 322 -0.44 0.09 21.54
CA PRO A 322 -0.58 0.89 22.76
C PRO A 322 -1.44 0.24 23.83
N VAL A 323 -2.59 -0.33 23.44
CA VAL A 323 -3.47 -1.03 24.37
C VAL A 323 -2.78 -2.27 24.93
N TRP A 324 -2.11 -3.07 24.10
CA TRP A 324 -1.35 -4.23 24.56
C TRP A 324 -0.22 -3.86 25.52
N LEU A 325 0.54 -2.79 25.23
CA LEU A 325 1.62 -2.28 26.08
C LEU A 325 1.08 -1.84 27.45
N ALA A 326 0.04 -0.99 27.45
CA ALA A 326 -0.59 -0.50 28.68
C ALA A 326 -1.14 -1.65 29.53
N ARG A 327 -1.83 -2.61 28.90
CA ARG A 327 -2.38 -3.77 29.60
C ARG A 327 -1.31 -4.71 30.13
N SER A 328 -0.25 -4.95 29.37
CA SER A 328 0.90 -5.73 29.82
C SER A 328 1.55 -5.09 31.05
N ALA A 329 1.67 -3.75 31.06
CA ALA A 329 2.17 -3.01 32.22
C ALA A 329 1.22 -3.10 33.43
N HIS A 330 -0.10 -3.06 33.21
CA HIS A 330 -1.11 -3.24 34.26
C HIS A 330 -1.07 -4.65 34.87
N ASP A 331 -1.01 -5.69 34.04
CA ASP A 331 -1.00 -7.08 34.49
C ASP A 331 0.28 -7.40 35.28
N LEU A 332 1.44 -6.87 34.86
CA LEU A 332 2.70 -6.96 35.61
C LEU A 332 2.65 -6.25 36.97
N GLY A 333 1.78 -5.25 37.12
CA GLY A 333 1.56 -4.53 38.37
C GLY A 333 0.50 -5.15 39.29
N GLY A 334 -0.28 -6.12 38.78
CA GLY A 334 -1.33 -6.78 39.55
C GLY A 334 -0.77 -7.69 40.63
N PRO A 335 -1.47 -7.88 41.76
CA PRO A 335 -1.13 -8.93 42.70
C PRO A 335 -1.16 -10.26 41.93
N HIS A 336 0.00 -10.93 41.81
CA HIS A 336 0.04 -12.26 41.23
C HIS A 336 -1.05 -13.08 41.91
N ALA A 337 -1.93 -13.67 41.12
CA ALA A 337 -2.80 -14.72 41.61
C ALA A 337 -1.85 -15.80 42.12
N LYS A 338 -1.49 -15.70 43.40
CA LYS A 338 -0.64 -16.64 44.11
C LYS A 338 -1.31 -17.97 43.80
N ALA A 339 -0.66 -18.75 42.93
CA ALA A 339 -1.23 -19.99 42.41
C ALA A 339 -1.86 -20.66 43.61
N ALA A 340 -3.20 -20.75 43.61
CA ALA A 340 -3.93 -21.21 44.77
C ALA A 340 -3.23 -22.50 45.17
N PRO A 341 -2.58 -22.57 46.34
CA PRO A 341 -1.75 -23.71 46.70
C PRO A 341 -2.63 -24.92 46.48
N ASP A 342 -2.20 -25.80 45.58
CA ASP A 342 -3.01 -26.86 44.99
C ASP A 342 -3.95 -27.39 46.06
N ALA A 343 -5.24 -27.14 45.90
CA ALA A 343 -6.26 -27.60 46.85
C ALA A 343 -6.32 -29.15 46.93
N GLY A 344 -5.43 -29.85 46.19
CA GLY A 344 -5.13 -31.26 46.34
C GLY A 344 -4.18 -31.60 47.50
N ALA A 345 -3.37 -30.68 48.02
CA ALA A 345 -2.41 -30.99 49.10
C ALA A 345 -3.01 -31.04 50.52
N VAL A 346 -4.27 -30.58 50.70
CA VAL A 346 -4.97 -30.64 52.00
C VAL A 346 -5.90 -31.85 52.11
N ARG A 347 -6.01 -32.69 51.07
CA ARG A 347 -6.82 -33.92 51.11
C ARG A 347 -6.04 -35.19 51.48
N GLU A 348 -4.79 -35.07 51.95
CA GLU A 348 -3.98 -36.23 52.40
C GLU A 348 -3.65 -36.25 53.91
N ALA A 349 -4.12 -35.28 54.71
CA ALA A 349 -3.92 -35.29 56.16
C ALA A 349 -5.03 -36.04 56.94
N GLY A 350 -5.71 -37.01 56.30
CA GLY A 350 -6.79 -37.80 56.88
C GLY A 350 -6.57 -39.30 56.71
N ALA A 351 -5.67 -39.85 57.52
CA ALA A 351 -5.64 -41.23 58.06
C ALA A 351 -6.02 -42.42 57.15
N VAL A 352 -5.02 -43.18 56.70
CA VAL A 352 -4.99 -44.66 56.78
C VAL A 352 -3.51 -45.10 56.91
N PRO A 353 -3.12 -45.83 57.97
CA PRO A 353 -1.83 -46.51 58.01
C PRO A 353 -1.93 -47.92 57.40
N ASP A 354 -0.80 -48.40 56.90
CA ASP A 354 -0.52 -49.77 56.45
C ASP A 354 -1.14 -50.25 55.14
N ALA A 355 -0.32 -50.24 54.07
CA ALA A 355 0.13 -51.46 53.40
C ALA A 355 0.96 -51.13 52.14
N GLY A 356 2.14 -51.74 52.04
CA GLY A 356 2.76 -52.07 50.76
C GLY A 356 3.70 -51.01 50.17
N ALA A 357 4.99 -51.22 50.38
CA ALA A 357 6.03 -50.67 49.52
C ALA A 357 5.76 -51.06 48.05
N VAL A 358 5.29 -50.10 47.25
CA VAL A 358 5.20 -50.24 45.79
C VAL A 358 6.56 -49.84 45.20
N PRO A 359 7.24 -50.74 44.45
CA PRO A 359 8.51 -50.42 43.82
C PRO A 359 8.34 -49.27 42.83
N GLY A 360 9.36 -48.40 42.74
CA GLY A 360 9.40 -47.29 41.80
C GLY A 360 9.03 -47.73 40.38
N GLY A 361 7.82 -47.39 39.96
CA GLY A 361 7.34 -47.66 38.61
C GLY A 361 8.12 -46.80 37.63
N ASP A 362 9.04 -47.44 36.93
CA ASP A 362 9.64 -46.94 35.69
C ASP A 362 8.54 -46.30 34.85
N ARG A 363 8.67 -44.98 34.62
CA ARG A 363 7.82 -44.29 33.64
C ARG A 363 7.95 -45.08 32.35
N PRO A 364 6.88 -45.69 31.81
CA PRO A 364 6.97 -46.47 30.59
C PRO A 364 7.53 -45.54 29.52
N ALA A 365 8.72 -45.90 29.01
CA ALA A 365 9.33 -45.21 27.90
C ALA A 365 8.26 -45.06 26.81
N PRO A 366 8.08 -43.87 26.21
CA PRO A 366 7.01 -43.65 25.26
C PRO A 366 7.14 -44.68 24.14
N ASP A 367 6.17 -45.60 24.08
CA ASP A 367 6.11 -46.65 23.08
C ASP A 367 6.25 -46.03 21.69
N ARG A 368 7.44 -46.21 21.11
CA ARG A 368 7.71 -45.81 19.74
C ARG A 368 6.88 -46.76 18.90
N ALA A 369 5.92 -46.20 18.15
CA ALA A 369 5.09 -46.98 17.24
C ALA A 369 5.99 -47.90 16.38
N PRO A 370 5.69 -49.21 16.33
CA PRO A 370 6.49 -50.17 15.58
C PRO A 370 6.59 -49.72 14.11
N LEU A 371 7.76 -49.95 13.50
CA LEU A 371 8.00 -49.75 12.08
C LEU A 371 7.06 -50.66 11.28
N GLY A 372 5.86 -50.18 10.98
CA GLY A 372 5.00 -50.80 9.98
C GLY A 372 5.70 -50.83 8.63
N ARG A 373 5.33 -51.80 7.78
CA ARG A 373 5.90 -52.04 6.44
C ARG A 373 6.26 -50.73 5.73
N TRP A 374 7.47 -50.71 5.16
CA TRP A 374 8.22 -49.56 4.67
C TRP A 374 7.69 -48.74 3.48
N PRO A 375 6.70 -49.15 2.64
CA PRO A 375 6.43 -48.35 1.44
C PRO A 375 5.78 -47.00 1.75
N LEU A 376 4.90 -46.90 2.74
CA LEU A 376 4.13 -45.67 2.95
C LEU A 376 4.93 -44.50 3.58
N PRO A 377 5.79 -44.71 4.60
CA PRO A 377 6.65 -43.63 5.10
C PRO A 377 7.61 -43.08 4.05
N VAL A 378 8.17 -43.95 3.21
CA VAL A 378 9.02 -43.55 2.08
C VAL A 378 8.19 -42.74 1.08
N MET A 379 6.98 -43.16 0.77
CA MET A 379 6.11 -42.42 -0.16
C MET A 379 5.71 -41.03 0.33
N ALA A 380 5.50 -40.86 1.65
CA ALA A 380 5.26 -39.52 2.22
C ALA A 380 6.44 -38.56 1.98
N VAL A 381 7.67 -39.06 1.94
CA VAL A 381 8.87 -38.24 1.69
C VAL A 381 9.13 -38.05 0.20
N VAL A 382 8.94 -39.09 -0.60
CA VAL A 382 9.23 -39.07 -2.04
C VAL A 382 8.23 -38.21 -2.81
N LEU A 383 6.94 -38.21 -2.45
CA LEU A 383 5.90 -37.49 -3.20
C LEU A 383 6.21 -35.99 -3.37
N PRO A 384 6.50 -35.19 -2.31
CA PRO A 384 6.87 -33.79 -2.47
C PRO A 384 8.21 -33.57 -3.20
N LEU A 385 9.06 -34.60 -3.29
CA LEU A 385 10.39 -34.57 -3.92
C LEU A 385 10.31 -34.74 -5.45
N LEU A 386 9.29 -35.42 -5.97
CA LEU A 386 9.09 -35.63 -7.41
C LEU A 386 8.96 -34.32 -8.22
N PRO A 387 8.06 -33.38 -7.87
CA PRO A 387 7.94 -32.14 -8.63
C PRO A 387 9.18 -31.24 -8.45
N VAL A 388 9.84 -31.31 -7.29
CA VAL A 388 11.13 -30.64 -7.03
C VAL A 388 12.22 -31.13 -7.98
N LEU A 389 12.36 -32.45 -8.15
CA LEU A 389 13.35 -33.02 -9.09
C LEU A 389 13.04 -32.61 -10.53
N ALA A 390 11.77 -32.54 -10.92
CA ALA A 390 11.38 -32.08 -12.25
C ALA A 390 11.68 -30.59 -12.47
N GLY A 391 11.47 -29.74 -11.45
CA GLY A 391 11.83 -28.32 -11.49
C GLY A 391 13.34 -28.11 -11.57
N LEU A 392 14.11 -28.76 -10.68
CA LEU A 392 15.57 -28.69 -10.66
C LEU A 392 16.20 -29.24 -11.95
N ALA A 393 15.63 -30.29 -12.55
CA ALA A 393 16.10 -30.82 -13.84
C ALA A 393 15.91 -29.83 -15.00
N ARG A 394 14.97 -28.89 -14.88
CA ARG A 394 14.76 -27.77 -15.81
C ARG A 394 15.51 -26.50 -15.40
N GLY A 395 16.31 -26.57 -14.33
CA GLY A 395 17.02 -25.43 -13.79
C GLY A 395 16.17 -24.47 -12.96
N VAL A 396 14.89 -24.76 -12.70
CA VAL A 396 13.96 -23.87 -11.99
C VAL A 396 13.80 -24.30 -10.52
N PRO A 397 14.49 -23.68 -9.55
CA PRO A 397 14.46 -24.07 -8.14
C PRO A 397 13.26 -23.46 -7.38
N PHE A 398 12.20 -23.06 -8.07
CA PHE A 398 11.05 -22.33 -7.52
C PHE A 398 9.77 -23.18 -7.57
N TRP A 399 8.87 -22.95 -6.63
CA TRP A 399 7.63 -23.72 -6.48
C TRP A 399 6.46 -23.13 -7.31
N LEU A 400 6.17 -21.84 -7.13
CA LEU A 400 5.11 -21.11 -7.81
C LEU A 400 5.67 -20.06 -8.78
N GLY A 401 6.89 -19.57 -8.55
CA GLY A 401 7.47 -18.51 -9.36
C GLY A 401 6.85 -17.14 -9.12
N PRO A 402 7.24 -16.14 -9.92
CA PRO A 402 6.70 -14.78 -9.83
C PRO A 402 5.26 -14.69 -10.32
N GLU A 403 4.82 -15.62 -11.15
CA GLU A 403 3.54 -15.53 -11.85
C GLU A 403 2.39 -16.16 -11.05
N GLY A 404 1.31 -15.40 -10.92
CA GLY A 404 0.10 -15.78 -10.20
C GLY A 404 -0.27 -14.72 -9.16
N PRO A 405 -1.56 -14.63 -8.80
CA PRO A 405 -2.05 -13.52 -7.98
C PRO A 405 -1.50 -13.52 -6.57
N ILE A 406 -1.05 -14.67 -6.03
CA ILE A 406 -0.32 -14.68 -4.75
C ILE A 406 1.04 -13.99 -4.92
N GLY A 407 1.79 -14.32 -5.96
CA GLY A 407 3.04 -13.63 -6.31
C GLY A 407 2.77 -12.14 -6.54
N GLY A 408 1.88 -11.81 -7.47
CA GLY A 408 1.53 -10.43 -7.82
C GLY A 408 0.97 -9.58 -6.68
N THR A 409 0.19 -10.15 -5.75
CA THR A 409 -0.26 -9.41 -4.55
C THR A 409 0.85 -9.24 -3.53
N LEU A 410 1.71 -10.26 -3.35
CA LEU A 410 2.87 -10.18 -2.47
C LEU A 410 3.98 -9.26 -3.00
N THR A 411 4.12 -9.13 -4.31
CA THR A 411 5.15 -8.30 -4.97
C THR A 411 4.66 -6.92 -5.34
N GLY A 412 3.41 -6.77 -5.79
CA GLY A 412 2.85 -5.51 -6.29
C GLY A 412 2.05 -4.72 -5.27
N ALA A 413 1.35 -5.38 -4.34
CA ALA A 413 0.53 -4.69 -3.35
C ALA A 413 1.18 -4.62 -1.96
N LEU A 414 2.13 -5.50 -1.68
CA LEU A 414 2.76 -5.63 -0.37
C LEU A 414 4.22 -5.15 -0.41
N HIS A 415 4.67 -4.64 0.74
CA HIS A 415 6.01 -4.06 0.93
C HIS A 415 7.11 -4.97 0.33
N PRO A 416 8.15 -4.43 -0.37
CA PRO A 416 9.18 -5.21 -1.08
C PRO A 416 9.89 -6.31 -0.26
N GLN A 417 9.84 -6.24 1.07
CA GLN A 417 10.42 -7.27 1.94
C GLN A 417 9.54 -8.54 2.04
N LEU A 418 8.23 -8.42 1.88
CA LEU A 418 7.34 -9.59 1.76
C LEU A 418 7.57 -10.34 0.46
N ALA A 419 7.91 -9.63 -0.61
CA ALA A 419 8.39 -10.24 -1.85
C ALA A 419 9.66 -11.08 -1.63
N LEU A 420 10.61 -10.60 -0.84
CA LEU A 420 11.83 -11.35 -0.50
C LEU A 420 11.54 -12.60 0.35
N LEU A 421 10.67 -12.49 1.33
CA LEU A 421 10.28 -13.64 2.14
C LEU A 421 9.49 -14.67 1.33
N TRP A 422 8.63 -14.19 0.44
CA TRP A 422 7.95 -15.04 -0.54
C TRP A 422 8.97 -15.74 -1.43
N PHE A 423 9.93 -15.02 -1.99
CA PHE A 423 11.02 -15.57 -2.79
C PHE A 423 11.80 -16.65 -2.03
N CYS A 424 12.17 -16.39 -0.77
CA CYS A 424 12.85 -17.38 0.06
C CYS A 424 11.98 -18.60 0.35
N ALA A 425 10.68 -18.41 0.60
CA ALA A 425 9.74 -19.51 0.83
C ALA A 425 9.54 -20.34 -0.44
N ASP A 426 9.38 -19.67 -1.58
CA ASP A 426 9.22 -20.26 -2.90
C ASP A 426 10.45 -21.08 -3.30
N LEU A 427 11.65 -20.52 -3.08
CA LEU A 427 12.93 -21.22 -3.24
C LEU A 427 13.04 -22.41 -2.28
N LEU A 428 12.75 -22.24 -1.00
CA LEU A 428 12.83 -23.30 0.01
C LEU A 428 11.92 -24.48 -0.33
N VAL A 429 10.70 -24.20 -0.80
CA VAL A 429 9.76 -25.23 -1.25
C VAL A 429 10.25 -25.86 -2.54
N GLY A 430 10.71 -25.06 -3.51
CA GLY A 430 11.21 -25.49 -4.81
C GLY A 430 12.47 -26.36 -4.73
N ILE A 431 13.32 -26.19 -3.72
CA ILE A 431 14.49 -27.08 -3.45
C ILE A 431 14.16 -28.28 -2.54
N GLY A 432 12.90 -28.47 -2.14
CA GLY A 432 12.45 -29.66 -1.42
C GLY A 432 12.40 -29.56 0.11
N GLY A 433 12.31 -28.36 0.68
CA GLY A 433 12.14 -28.15 2.12
C GLY A 433 10.93 -28.90 2.72
N LEU A 434 9.84 -29.05 1.94
CA LEU A 434 8.66 -29.82 2.37
C LEU A 434 8.93 -31.34 2.47
N ALA A 435 9.83 -31.88 1.65
CA ALA A 435 10.23 -33.29 1.75
C ALA A 435 11.08 -33.54 3.01
N LEU A 436 11.97 -32.61 3.36
CA LEU A 436 12.72 -32.65 4.62
C LEU A 436 11.80 -32.56 5.85
N LEU A 437 10.74 -31.75 5.77
CA LEU A 437 9.70 -31.68 6.80
C LEU A 437 8.96 -33.01 6.96
N ALA A 438 8.58 -33.66 5.84
CA ALA A 438 7.97 -34.98 5.88
C ALA A 438 8.93 -36.05 6.45
N LEU A 439 10.21 -36.00 6.05
CA LEU A 439 11.24 -36.90 6.55
C LEU A 439 11.45 -36.75 8.05
N THR A 440 11.55 -35.52 8.56
CA THR A 440 11.70 -35.27 9.99
C THR A 440 10.49 -35.76 10.78
N ALA A 441 9.26 -35.62 10.26
CA ALA A 441 8.07 -36.20 10.87
C ALA A 441 8.11 -37.74 10.91
N VAL A 442 8.54 -38.39 9.82
CA VAL A 442 8.69 -39.85 9.71
C VAL A 442 9.78 -40.39 10.65
N VAL A 443 10.89 -39.68 10.80
CA VAL A 443 12.03 -40.07 11.65
C VAL A 443 11.70 -39.84 13.13
N ARG A 444 11.16 -38.67 13.48
CA ARG A 444 10.88 -38.31 14.88
C ARG A 444 9.64 -39.00 15.44
N ARG A 445 8.65 -39.33 14.60
CA ARG A 445 7.39 -40.05 14.93
C ARG A 445 6.58 -39.49 16.10
N THR A 446 6.84 -38.26 16.52
CA THR A 446 6.04 -37.66 17.58
C THR A 446 4.74 -37.11 16.98
N PRO A 447 3.59 -37.26 17.66
CA PRO A 447 2.30 -36.82 17.14
C PRO A 447 2.24 -35.30 16.91
N ARG A 448 3.11 -34.53 17.58
CA ARG A 448 3.25 -33.09 17.34
C ARG A 448 3.89 -32.83 15.98
N HIS A 449 5.05 -33.43 15.71
CA HIS A 449 5.78 -33.21 14.45
C HIS A 449 4.98 -33.71 13.25
N VAL A 450 4.28 -34.84 13.36
CA VAL A 450 3.40 -35.37 12.30
C VAL A 450 2.26 -34.39 11.98
N ARG A 451 1.59 -33.84 13.01
CA ARG A 451 0.49 -32.88 12.79
C ARG A 451 0.98 -31.56 12.21
N THR A 452 2.10 -31.07 12.70
CA THR A 452 2.72 -29.84 12.17
C THR A 452 3.12 -30.05 10.71
N ALA A 453 3.80 -31.15 10.38
CA ALA A 453 4.21 -31.46 9.02
C ALA A 453 3.02 -31.62 8.07
N ALA A 454 2.00 -32.38 8.47
CA ALA A 454 0.79 -32.52 7.66
C ALA A 454 0.03 -31.19 7.49
N GLY A 455 -0.02 -30.34 8.51
CA GLY A 455 -0.63 -29.01 8.43
C GLY A 455 0.09 -28.10 7.44
N VAL A 456 1.43 -28.05 7.50
CA VAL A 456 2.25 -27.25 6.58
C VAL A 456 2.12 -27.76 5.14
N LEU A 457 2.15 -29.09 4.93
CA LEU A 457 1.95 -29.68 3.61
C LEU A 457 0.55 -29.38 3.02
N LEU A 458 -0.50 -29.39 3.83
CA LEU A 458 -1.85 -29.00 3.39
C LEU A 458 -1.96 -27.51 3.08
N LEU A 459 -1.30 -26.64 3.86
CA LEU A 459 -1.23 -25.21 3.57
C LEU A 459 -0.51 -24.94 2.25
N ALA A 460 0.63 -25.59 2.01
CA ALA A 460 1.33 -25.50 0.73
C ALA A 460 0.43 -26.00 -0.42
N ALA A 461 -0.25 -27.13 -0.24
CA ALA A 461 -1.18 -27.63 -1.26
C ALA A 461 -2.35 -26.67 -1.55
N ALA A 462 -2.90 -26.02 -0.53
CA ALA A 462 -3.95 -25.03 -0.70
C ALA A 462 -3.45 -23.80 -1.45
N ALA A 463 -2.29 -23.26 -1.07
CA ALA A 463 -1.71 -22.10 -1.73
C ALA A 463 -1.40 -22.37 -3.21
N GLY A 464 -0.80 -23.52 -3.56
CA GLY A 464 -0.54 -23.83 -4.97
C GLY A 464 -1.80 -24.11 -5.80
N ALA A 465 -2.86 -24.66 -5.18
CA ALA A 465 -4.15 -24.83 -5.83
C ALA A 465 -4.86 -23.49 -6.07
N ILE A 466 -4.80 -22.57 -5.09
CA ILE A 466 -5.34 -21.21 -5.23
C ILE A 466 -4.60 -20.50 -6.36
N THR A 467 -3.26 -20.49 -6.36
CA THR A 467 -2.48 -19.85 -7.42
C THR A 467 -2.85 -20.38 -8.80
N ALA A 468 -3.01 -21.69 -8.96
CA ALA A 468 -3.43 -22.27 -10.25
C ALA A 468 -4.85 -21.87 -10.66
N ALA A 469 -5.79 -21.81 -9.72
CA ALA A 469 -7.19 -21.46 -9.99
C ALA A 469 -7.40 -19.97 -10.25
N THR A 470 -6.49 -19.13 -9.77
CA THR A 470 -6.61 -17.67 -9.79
C THR A 470 -5.57 -17.01 -10.68
N ALA A 471 -4.65 -17.77 -11.27
CA ALA A 471 -3.80 -17.33 -12.36
C ALA A 471 -4.70 -16.94 -13.55
N ALA A 472 -5.14 -15.69 -13.55
CA ALA A 472 -5.59 -15.04 -14.76
C ALA A 472 -4.43 -15.15 -15.78
N PRO A 473 -4.72 -15.40 -17.07
CA PRO A 473 -3.70 -15.22 -18.10
C PRO A 473 -3.11 -13.83 -17.90
N GLY A 474 -1.83 -13.77 -17.49
CA GLY A 474 -1.21 -12.51 -17.09
C GLY A 474 -1.39 -11.48 -18.21
N PRO A 475 -1.57 -10.19 -17.88
CA PRO A 475 -1.51 -9.15 -18.90
C PRO A 475 -0.20 -9.37 -19.64
N ARG A 476 -0.28 -9.66 -20.95
CA ARG A 476 0.91 -9.75 -21.78
C ARG A 476 1.58 -8.40 -21.63
N THR A 477 2.69 -8.37 -20.89
CA THR A 477 3.61 -7.26 -20.85
C THR A 477 3.96 -7.02 -22.31
N GLU A 478 3.42 -5.95 -22.88
CA GLU A 478 3.89 -5.51 -24.19
C GLU A 478 5.40 -5.39 -24.07
N PRO A 479 6.18 -5.96 -25.02
CA PRO A 479 7.61 -5.77 -25.03
C PRO A 479 7.83 -4.27 -24.99
N GLY A 480 8.36 -3.79 -23.85
CA GLY A 480 8.56 -2.37 -23.60
C GLY A 480 9.21 -1.78 -24.83
N TYR A 481 8.52 -0.81 -25.43
CA TYR A 481 9.06 0.00 -26.49
C TYR A 481 10.32 0.63 -25.90
N VAL A 482 11.48 0.06 -26.21
CA VAL A 482 12.77 0.67 -25.89
C VAL A 482 12.78 1.89 -26.77
N ASP A 483 12.45 3.03 -26.18
CA ASP A 483 12.55 4.31 -26.85
C ASP A 483 14.04 4.50 -27.17
N GLU A 484 14.44 4.22 -28.42
CA GLU A 484 15.82 4.40 -28.90
C GLU A 484 16.21 5.89 -28.98
N GLY A 485 15.31 6.81 -28.60
CA GLY A 485 15.59 8.21 -28.36
C GLY A 485 16.28 8.43 -27.01
N GLY A 486 17.60 8.28 -26.98
CA GLY A 486 18.45 8.49 -25.79
C GLY A 486 18.44 9.93 -25.25
N GLY A 487 17.41 10.27 -24.48
CA GLY A 487 17.38 11.45 -23.61
C GLY A 487 17.01 11.03 -22.18
N PRO A 488 17.75 11.44 -21.14
CA PRO A 488 17.36 11.21 -19.76
C PRO A 488 16.18 12.14 -19.43
N SER A 489 14.94 11.70 -19.71
CA SER A 489 13.75 12.40 -19.26
C SER A 489 13.57 12.22 -17.75
N SER A 490 13.78 13.30 -17.01
CA SER A 490 13.47 13.43 -15.59
C SER A 490 11.99 13.79 -15.41
N GLY A 491 11.32 13.08 -14.49
CA GLY A 491 10.10 13.52 -13.78
C GLY A 491 8.79 13.47 -14.58
N TYR A 492 8.00 12.41 -14.60
CA TYR A 492 7.71 11.44 -13.55
C TYR A 492 8.16 10.06 -13.99
N VAL A 493 9.21 9.54 -13.34
CA VAL A 493 9.27 8.11 -13.10
C VAL A 493 8.01 7.80 -12.31
N SER A 494 6.94 7.42 -13.01
CA SER A 494 6.00 6.51 -12.43
C SER A 494 6.88 5.39 -11.93
N PHE A 495 7.08 5.32 -10.61
CA PHE A 495 7.42 4.09 -9.93
C PHE A 495 6.22 3.15 -10.12
N GLY A 496 5.84 2.88 -11.38
CA GLY A 496 5.38 1.57 -11.77
C GLY A 496 6.44 0.68 -11.18
N TYR A 497 6.06 -0.05 -10.16
CA TYR A 497 6.88 -1.02 -9.47
C TYR A 497 7.37 -2.03 -10.53
N GLY A 498 8.39 -1.65 -11.30
CA GLY A 498 9.49 -2.52 -11.66
C GLY A 498 10.17 -2.84 -10.35
N GLY A 499 9.45 -3.57 -9.48
CA GLY A 499 10.03 -4.14 -8.30
C GLY A 499 11.29 -4.85 -8.78
N PRO A 500 12.40 -4.79 -8.01
CA PRO A 500 13.59 -5.55 -8.36
C PRO A 500 13.12 -6.92 -8.79
N GLN A 501 13.44 -7.33 -10.03
CA GLN A 501 13.13 -8.66 -10.51
C GLN A 501 13.87 -9.62 -9.59
N LEU A 502 13.23 -9.96 -8.46
CA LEU A 502 13.79 -10.84 -7.43
C LEU A 502 14.05 -12.22 -8.05
N TYR A 503 13.26 -12.56 -9.06
CA TYR A 503 13.45 -13.71 -9.89
C TYR A 503 14.38 -13.36 -11.05
N PRO A 504 15.46 -14.13 -11.25
CA PRO A 504 16.32 -13.96 -12.41
C PRO A 504 15.53 -14.12 -13.72
N ASP A 505 15.85 -13.32 -14.74
CA ASP A 505 15.16 -13.32 -16.04
C ASP A 505 15.13 -14.70 -16.70
N TRP A 506 16.16 -15.53 -16.48
CA TRP A 506 16.25 -16.87 -17.04
C TRP A 506 15.15 -17.84 -16.55
N VAL A 507 14.47 -17.52 -15.44
CA VAL A 507 13.34 -18.31 -14.92
C VAL A 507 12.12 -18.21 -15.84
N SER A 508 12.01 -17.10 -16.58
CA SER A 508 10.98 -16.83 -17.56
C SER A 508 11.56 -17.04 -18.96
N ALA A 509 11.05 -18.02 -19.71
CA ALA A 509 11.41 -18.11 -21.13
C ALA A 509 10.49 -17.16 -21.92
N ALA A 510 11.09 -16.40 -22.85
CA ALA A 510 10.32 -15.70 -23.87
C ALA A 510 9.58 -16.73 -24.72
N GLY A 511 8.26 -16.79 -24.60
CA GLY A 511 7.42 -17.59 -25.48
C GLY A 511 7.38 -16.99 -26.89
N GLU A 512 7.02 -17.80 -27.88
CA GLU A 512 6.67 -17.31 -29.22
C GLU A 512 5.55 -16.26 -29.08
N GLY A 513 5.85 -15.00 -29.39
CA GLY A 513 4.93 -13.87 -29.25
C GLY A 513 5.14 -12.98 -28.01
N GLY A 514 6.29 -13.06 -27.34
CA GLY A 514 6.68 -12.10 -26.29
C GLY A 514 6.02 -12.32 -24.93
N ALA A 515 5.10 -13.27 -24.80
CA ALA A 515 4.58 -13.69 -23.50
C ALA A 515 5.65 -14.45 -22.73
N THR A 516 5.99 -14.00 -21.52
CA THR A 516 6.82 -14.79 -20.60
C THR A 516 6.01 -16.03 -20.20
N VAL A 517 6.55 -17.21 -20.47
CA VAL A 517 5.95 -18.46 -20.00
C VAL A 517 6.85 -18.99 -18.89
N PHE A 518 6.30 -19.07 -17.68
CA PHE A 518 6.99 -19.71 -16.57
C PHE A 518 7.29 -21.18 -16.92
N THR A 519 8.58 -21.54 -17.01
CA THR A 519 9.04 -22.86 -17.47
C THR A 519 8.96 -23.97 -16.40
N GLY A 520 8.47 -23.61 -15.22
CA GLY A 520 8.41 -24.49 -14.06
C GLY A 520 7.40 -25.63 -14.14
N VAL A 521 7.33 -26.37 -13.04
CA VAL A 521 6.38 -27.48 -12.87
C VAL A 521 5.00 -26.91 -12.53
N PRO A 522 3.90 -27.42 -13.12
CA PRO A 522 2.56 -26.90 -12.83
C PRO A 522 2.27 -26.87 -11.31
N PRO A 523 1.80 -25.74 -10.74
CA PRO A 523 1.51 -25.60 -9.30
C PRO A 523 0.57 -26.68 -8.75
N LEU A 524 -0.36 -27.16 -9.57
CA LEU A 524 -1.29 -28.24 -9.24
C LEU A 524 -0.56 -29.56 -8.94
N TRP A 525 0.56 -29.83 -9.59
CA TRP A 525 1.32 -31.06 -9.37
C TRP A 525 2.02 -31.04 -8.00
N HIS A 526 2.64 -29.92 -7.64
CA HIS A 526 3.16 -29.72 -6.28
C HIS A 526 2.06 -29.83 -5.22
N SER A 527 0.89 -29.26 -5.50
CA SER A 527 -0.24 -29.26 -4.58
C SER A 527 -0.78 -30.66 -4.32
N ALA A 528 -0.97 -31.45 -5.38
CA ALA A 528 -1.37 -32.85 -5.28
C ALA A 528 -0.35 -33.70 -4.50
N ALA A 529 0.94 -33.51 -4.78
CA ALA A 529 2.02 -34.21 -4.09
C ALA A 529 2.06 -33.92 -2.58
N CYS A 530 1.91 -32.64 -2.20
CA CYS A 530 1.89 -32.22 -0.80
C CYS A 530 0.64 -32.72 -0.05
N ALA A 531 -0.54 -32.64 -0.67
CA ALA A 531 -1.78 -33.15 -0.11
C ALA A 531 -1.72 -34.67 0.12
N ALA A 532 -1.21 -35.43 -0.86
CA ALA A 532 -1.02 -36.87 -0.74
C ALA A 532 -0.04 -37.25 0.38
N SER A 533 1.10 -36.53 0.48
CA SER A 533 2.06 -36.71 1.58
C SER A 533 1.43 -36.45 2.95
N ALA A 534 0.68 -35.36 3.10
CA ALA A 534 -0.02 -35.03 4.34
C ALA A 534 -1.03 -36.12 4.76
N LEU A 535 -1.81 -36.63 3.81
CA LEU A 535 -2.76 -37.71 4.04
C LEU A 535 -2.05 -38.99 4.51
N ILE A 536 -0.93 -39.36 3.89
CA ILE A 536 -0.15 -40.54 4.30
C ILE A 536 0.37 -40.36 5.73
N LEU A 537 0.91 -39.19 6.09
CA LEU A 537 1.38 -38.89 7.44
C LEU A 537 0.24 -38.99 8.47
N LEU A 538 -0.93 -38.43 8.16
CA LEU A 538 -2.10 -38.48 9.04
C LEU A 538 -2.67 -39.89 9.19
N LEU A 539 -2.75 -40.67 8.11
CA LEU A 539 -3.28 -42.03 8.14
C LEU A 539 -2.36 -43.01 8.88
N ARG A 540 -1.04 -42.83 8.78
CA ARG A 540 -0.06 -43.74 9.40
C ARG A 540 0.28 -43.40 10.84
N TYR A 541 0.44 -42.12 11.14
CA TYR A 541 0.94 -41.66 12.44
C TYR A 541 -0.09 -40.85 13.23
N GLY A 542 -1.21 -40.49 12.62
CA GLY A 542 -2.37 -40.00 13.35
C GLY A 542 -2.90 -41.11 14.24
N ARG A 543 -2.93 -40.86 15.55
CA ARG A 543 -3.56 -41.78 16.50
C ARG A 543 -4.97 -42.11 16.00
N ARG A 544 -5.29 -43.41 15.87
CA ARG A 544 -6.66 -43.89 15.67
C ARG A 544 -7.53 -43.19 16.73
N PRO A 545 -8.47 -42.31 16.34
CA PRO A 545 -9.21 -41.54 17.30
C PRO A 545 -10.17 -42.47 18.03
N ALA A 546 -9.87 -42.79 19.29
CA ALA A 546 -10.72 -43.63 20.14
C ALA A 546 -12.07 -42.96 20.50
N ARG A 547 -12.31 -41.71 20.06
CA ARG A 547 -13.60 -41.02 20.20
C ARG A 547 -13.81 -40.07 19.02
N ARG A 548 -15.04 -40.00 18.51
CA ARG A 548 -15.52 -39.10 17.44
C ARG A 548 -14.89 -37.72 17.61
N SER A 549 -13.91 -37.42 16.76
CA SER A 549 -13.10 -36.21 16.84
C SER A 549 -13.49 -35.25 15.72
N PRO A 550 -13.55 -33.94 15.98
CA PRO A 550 -13.86 -32.88 15.00
C PRO A 550 -12.91 -32.85 13.77
N TYR A 551 -11.87 -33.68 13.76
CA TYR A 551 -10.95 -33.85 12.63
C TYR A 551 -11.61 -34.40 11.36
N ARG A 552 -12.67 -35.23 11.48
CA ARG A 552 -13.39 -35.70 10.27
C ARG A 552 -14.11 -34.55 9.57
N THR A 553 -14.60 -33.58 10.33
CA THR A 553 -15.23 -32.37 9.80
C THR A 553 -14.21 -31.49 9.08
N ALA A 554 -13.00 -31.33 9.63
CA ALA A 554 -11.94 -30.56 8.98
C ALA A 554 -11.44 -31.19 7.68
N VAL A 555 -11.24 -32.51 7.64
CA VAL A 555 -10.82 -33.23 6.42
C VAL A 555 -11.94 -33.25 5.38
N ALA A 556 -13.19 -33.46 5.81
CA ALA A 556 -14.34 -33.40 4.91
C ALA A 556 -14.53 -31.98 4.35
N CYS A 557 -14.38 -30.93 5.17
CA CYS A 557 -14.39 -29.54 4.73
C CYS A 557 -13.27 -29.23 3.74
N ALA A 558 -12.05 -29.71 3.98
CA ALA A 558 -10.95 -29.50 3.03
C ALA A 558 -11.25 -30.15 1.68
N VAL A 559 -11.73 -31.39 1.66
CA VAL A 559 -12.09 -32.10 0.42
C VAL A 559 -13.26 -31.44 -0.30
N THR A 560 -14.28 -30.98 0.43
CA THR A 560 -15.42 -30.26 -0.18
C THR A 560 -15.05 -28.89 -0.69
N VAL A 561 -14.21 -28.14 0.02
CA VAL A 561 -13.69 -26.84 -0.45
C VAL A 561 -12.84 -27.03 -1.70
N THR A 562 -11.95 -28.03 -1.74
CA THR A 562 -11.17 -28.33 -2.94
C THR A 562 -12.04 -28.74 -4.13
N ALA A 563 -13.10 -29.55 -3.91
CA ALA A 563 -14.03 -29.91 -4.98
C ALA A 563 -14.87 -28.73 -5.47
N LEU A 564 -15.33 -27.87 -4.55
CA LEU A 564 -16.12 -26.67 -4.89
C LEU A 564 -15.29 -25.58 -5.57
N CYS A 565 -13.98 -25.49 -5.29
CA CYS A 565 -13.07 -24.57 -5.99
C CYS A 565 -12.71 -25.04 -7.41
N LEU A 566 -12.87 -26.33 -7.73
CA LEU A 566 -12.49 -26.90 -9.05
C LEU A 566 -13.67 -27.06 -10.02
N LEU A 567 -14.92 -26.98 -9.55
CA LEU A 567 -16.13 -27.09 -10.38
C LEU A 567 -16.43 -25.87 -11.30
N PRO A 568 -16.14 -24.60 -10.93
CA PRO A 568 -16.48 -23.45 -11.78
C PRO A 568 -15.61 -23.32 -13.05
N ALA A 569 -14.39 -23.89 -13.04
CA ALA A 569 -13.45 -23.72 -14.15
C ALA A 569 -13.78 -24.56 -15.40
N ALA A 570 -14.69 -25.53 -15.30
CA ALA A 570 -15.05 -26.41 -16.40
C ALA A 570 -16.27 -25.93 -17.22
N ASP A 571 -17.08 -25.00 -16.67
CA ASP A 571 -18.36 -24.57 -17.26
C ASP A 571 -18.34 -23.15 -17.88
N LEU A 572 -17.20 -22.46 -17.85
CA LEU A 572 -17.02 -21.22 -18.61
C LEU A 572 -16.79 -21.56 -20.08
N ALA A 573 -17.83 -21.37 -20.89
CA ALA A 573 -17.83 -21.57 -22.33
C ALA A 573 -16.65 -20.83 -22.99
N ARG A 574 -15.73 -21.59 -23.60
CA ARG A 574 -14.58 -21.09 -24.36
C ARG A 574 -15.06 -20.42 -25.65
N GLY A 575 -15.41 -19.14 -25.59
CA GLY A 575 -15.44 -18.25 -26.75
C GLY A 575 -14.11 -17.49 -26.88
N PRO A 576 -13.79 -16.93 -28.06
CA PRO A 576 -12.71 -15.96 -28.16
C PRO A 576 -12.98 -14.79 -27.21
N PHE A 577 -11.91 -14.30 -26.60
CA PHE A 577 -11.92 -13.22 -25.63
C PHE A 577 -10.85 -12.22 -26.07
N THR A 578 -11.30 -11.09 -26.61
CA THR A 578 -10.43 -10.00 -27.01
C THR A 578 -10.14 -9.16 -25.77
N THR A 579 -8.87 -9.13 -25.40
CA THR A 579 -8.37 -8.35 -24.27
C THR A 579 -8.26 -6.87 -24.61
N GLU A 580 -8.27 -6.00 -23.61
CA GLU A 580 -8.04 -4.56 -23.79
C GLU A 580 -6.73 -4.27 -24.54
N GLY A 581 -5.65 -5.00 -24.23
CA GLY A 581 -4.37 -4.87 -24.94
C GLY A 581 -4.42 -5.31 -26.41
N GLU A 582 -5.26 -6.30 -26.75
CA GLU A 582 -5.50 -6.65 -28.16
C GLU A 582 -6.22 -5.52 -28.90
N CYS A 583 -7.17 -4.86 -28.25
CA CYS A 583 -7.83 -3.68 -28.79
C CYS A 583 -6.89 -2.48 -28.95
N GLY A 584 -5.97 -2.26 -28.01
CA GLY A 584 -4.92 -1.24 -28.12
C GLY A 584 -4.03 -1.47 -29.34
N ARG A 585 -3.57 -2.71 -29.55
CA ARG A 585 -2.75 -3.07 -30.72
C ARG A 585 -3.49 -2.93 -32.04
N LEU A 586 -4.77 -3.29 -32.05
CA LEU A 586 -5.63 -3.14 -33.23
C LEU A 586 -5.87 -1.66 -33.62
N ARG A 587 -5.83 -0.75 -32.64
CA ARG A 587 -5.94 0.71 -32.87
C ARG A 587 -4.61 1.36 -33.24
N SER A 588 -3.50 0.84 -32.73
CA SER A 588 -2.18 1.44 -32.83
C SER A 588 -1.25 0.63 -33.75
N ALA A 589 -1.65 0.41 -35.01
CA ALA A 589 -0.72 -0.21 -35.96
C ALA A 589 0.40 0.78 -36.31
N THR A 590 1.55 0.60 -35.67
CA THR A 590 2.80 1.22 -36.14
C THR A 590 3.41 0.36 -37.24
N ASP A 591 4.00 0.98 -38.26
CA ASP A 591 4.82 0.25 -39.22
C ASP A 591 6.11 -0.28 -38.57
N GLY A 592 6.88 -1.09 -39.30
CA GLY A 592 8.18 -1.59 -38.84
C GLY A 592 9.24 -0.50 -38.56
N TYR A 593 8.90 0.78 -38.75
CA TYR A 593 9.72 1.95 -38.44
C TYR A 593 9.13 2.80 -37.29
N GLY A 594 8.11 2.30 -36.58
CA GLY A 594 7.53 3.01 -35.44
C GLY A 594 6.65 4.21 -35.82
N ARG A 595 6.37 4.45 -37.11
CA ARG A 595 5.40 5.47 -37.50
C ARG A 595 4.00 4.92 -37.30
N ARG A 596 3.12 5.71 -36.69
CA ARG A 596 1.67 5.42 -36.71
C ARG A 596 1.24 5.33 -38.17
N VAL A 597 0.91 4.13 -38.60
CA VAL A 597 0.15 3.95 -39.82
C VAL A 597 -1.28 4.28 -39.44
N GLU A 598 -1.96 5.11 -40.21
CA GLU A 598 -3.41 5.25 -40.09
C GLU A 598 -4.03 3.88 -40.39
N THR A 599 -4.22 3.07 -39.35
CA THR A 599 -5.02 1.86 -39.48
C THR A 599 -6.43 2.27 -39.84
N PRO A 600 -7.10 1.56 -40.76
CA PRO A 600 -8.52 1.74 -40.97
C PRO A 600 -9.23 1.68 -39.61
N PRO A 601 -10.15 2.60 -39.32
CA PRO A 601 -10.88 2.58 -38.06
C PRO A 601 -11.51 1.20 -37.88
N LEU A 602 -11.36 0.64 -36.66
CA LEU A 602 -12.08 -0.58 -36.31
C LEU A 602 -13.56 -0.31 -36.54
N SER A 603 -14.24 -1.25 -37.21
CA SER A 603 -15.67 -1.14 -37.46
C SER A 603 -16.39 -2.43 -37.07
N GLY A 604 -17.68 -2.30 -36.78
CA GLY A 604 -18.58 -3.41 -36.52
C GLY A 604 -18.41 -4.03 -35.12
N GLU A 605 -18.62 -5.34 -35.04
CA GLU A 605 -18.64 -6.07 -33.76
C GLU A 605 -17.34 -5.95 -32.95
N LEU A 606 -16.18 -5.91 -33.62
CA LEU A 606 -14.88 -5.82 -32.96
C LEU A 606 -14.64 -4.43 -32.37
N ALA A 607 -15.08 -3.37 -33.06
CA ALA A 607 -15.01 -2.00 -32.56
C ALA A 607 -15.85 -1.84 -31.29
N PHE A 608 -17.07 -2.39 -31.29
CA PHE A 608 -17.94 -2.46 -30.11
C PHE A 608 -17.27 -3.19 -28.94
N VAL A 609 -16.71 -4.39 -29.18
CA VAL A 609 -16.00 -5.14 -28.12
C VAL A 609 -14.87 -4.31 -27.55
N CYS A 610 -14.09 -3.64 -28.41
CA CYS A 610 -12.96 -2.85 -27.99
C CYS A 610 -13.32 -1.58 -27.21
N GLU A 611 -14.38 -0.87 -27.58
CA GLU A 611 -14.88 0.27 -26.79
C GLU A 611 -15.38 -0.15 -25.40
N VAL A 612 -16.07 -1.29 -25.31
CA VAL A 612 -16.52 -1.80 -24.01
C VAL A 612 -15.33 -2.26 -23.15
N ARG A 613 -14.32 -2.89 -23.76
CA ARG A 613 -13.12 -3.40 -23.09
C ARG A 613 -12.16 -2.32 -22.61
N ALA A 614 -12.08 -1.19 -23.33
CA ALA A 614 -11.18 -0.08 -22.99
C ALA A 614 -11.63 0.73 -21.76
N GLY A 615 -12.68 0.31 -21.04
CA GLY A 615 -13.16 0.99 -19.84
C GLY A 615 -13.73 2.39 -20.08
N ARG A 616 -13.84 2.82 -21.35
CA ARG A 616 -14.40 4.12 -21.73
C ARG A 616 -15.91 4.22 -21.48
N THR A 617 -16.54 3.07 -21.18
CA THR A 617 -17.98 2.95 -21.05
C THR A 617 -18.30 2.20 -19.75
N THR A 618 -19.26 2.71 -18.99
CA THR A 618 -19.71 2.13 -17.71
C THR A 618 -20.75 1.03 -17.92
N LEU A 619 -20.59 0.22 -18.97
CA LEU A 619 -21.45 -0.94 -19.17
C LEU A 619 -21.20 -1.94 -18.03
N PRO A 620 -22.19 -2.22 -17.16
CA PRO A 620 -22.03 -3.04 -15.96
C PRO A 620 -22.04 -4.53 -16.32
N VAL A 621 -21.31 -4.89 -17.36
CA VAL A 621 -21.24 -6.23 -17.90
C VAL A 621 -19.83 -6.73 -17.59
N GLY A 622 -19.76 -7.85 -16.86
CA GLY A 622 -18.51 -8.35 -16.30
C GLY A 622 -17.41 -8.44 -17.34
N GLU A 623 -16.21 -7.99 -16.93
CA GLU A 623 -14.98 -8.09 -17.70
C GLU A 623 -14.71 -9.53 -18.18
N ASP A 624 -15.43 -10.54 -17.69
CA ASP A 624 -15.23 -11.94 -18.02
C ASP A 624 -16.12 -12.46 -19.17
N LEU A 625 -16.95 -11.63 -19.81
CA LEU A 625 -17.76 -12.10 -20.95
C LEU A 625 -16.90 -12.37 -22.20
N SER A 626 -17.17 -13.48 -22.88
CA SER A 626 -16.59 -13.72 -24.20
C SER A 626 -17.13 -12.72 -25.24
N ASP A 627 -16.37 -12.46 -26.29
CA ASP A 627 -16.73 -11.47 -27.31
C ASP A 627 -18.11 -11.72 -27.92
N PRO A 628 -18.49 -12.97 -28.28
CA PRO A 628 -19.82 -13.23 -28.82
C PRO A 628 -20.94 -12.95 -27.81
N ALA A 629 -20.70 -13.18 -26.51
CA ALA A 629 -21.67 -12.88 -25.46
C ALA A 629 -21.85 -11.37 -25.29
N LEU A 630 -20.75 -10.62 -25.41
CA LEU A 630 -20.75 -9.17 -25.35
C LEU A 630 -21.48 -8.56 -26.55
N VAL A 631 -21.16 -8.99 -27.77
CA VAL A 631 -21.85 -8.57 -29.00
C VAL A 631 -23.34 -8.92 -28.95
N ALA A 632 -23.70 -10.12 -28.50
CA ALA A 632 -25.10 -10.50 -28.33
C ALA A 632 -25.82 -9.63 -27.29
N TYR A 633 -25.13 -9.19 -26.24
CA TYR A 633 -25.65 -8.22 -25.29
C TYR A 633 -25.85 -6.84 -25.95
N GLY A 634 -24.86 -6.32 -26.67
CA GLY A 634 -24.96 -5.07 -27.44
C GLY A 634 -26.13 -5.08 -28.44
N ARG A 635 -26.31 -6.17 -29.19
CA ARG A 635 -27.45 -6.34 -30.12
C ARG A 635 -28.81 -6.33 -29.41
N ARG A 636 -28.91 -6.90 -28.20
CA ARG A 636 -30.14 -6.82 -27.40
C ARG A 636 -30.44 -5.38 -27.00
N LEU A 637 -29.42 -4.64 -26.55
CA LEU A 637 -29.56 -3.21 -26.25
C LEU A 637 -29.94 -2.41 -27.49
N CYS A 638 -29.34 -2.69 -28.65
CA CYS A 638 -29.73 -2.07 -29.92
C CYS A 638 -31.21 -2.29 -30.25
N GLY A 639 -31.75 -3.48 -29.99
CA GLY A 639 -33.18 -3.76 -30.16
C GLY A 639 -34.06 -2.86 -29.29
N VAL A 640 -33.66 -2.63 -28.04
CA VAL A 640 -34.35 -1.71 -27.11
C VAL A 640 -34.21 -0.26 -27.57
N TYR A 641 -32.98 0.15 -27.94
CA TYR A 641 -32.67 1.48 -28.47
C TYR A 641 -33.54 1.83 -29.68
N THR A 642 -33.58 0.92 -30.66
CA THR A 642 -34.31 1.11 -31.93
C THR A 642 -35.83 1.20 -31.72
N ARG A 643 -36.39 0.40 -30.79
CA ARG A 643 -37.83 0.49 -30.47
C ARG A 643 -38.17 1.77 -29.70
N ASN A 644 -37.22 2.28 -28.91
CA ASN A 644 -37.36 3.47 -28.09
C ASN A 644 -38.63 3.49 -27.20
N ASP A 645 -39.08 2.31 -26.74
CA ASP A 645 -40.24 2.19 -25.85
C ASP A 645 -39.86 2.60 -24.42
N PRO A 646 -40.47 3.66 -23.84
CA PRO A 646 -40.13 4.12 -22.49
C PRO A 646 -40.29 3.04 -21.42
N GLY A 647 -41.28 2.14 -21.58
CA GLY A 647 -41.51 1.04 -20.65
C GLY A 647 -40.40 -0.01 -20.67
N GLU A 648 -39.91 -0.36 -21.86
CA GLU A 648 -38.78 -1.27 -22.03
C GLU A 648 -37.46 -0.67 -21.53
N ILE A 649 -37.19 0.59 -21.83
CA ILE A 649 -36.00 1.31 -21.33
C ILE A 649 -36.01 1.36 -19.80
N ALA A 650 -37.15 1.72 -19.18
CA ALA A 650 -37.26 1.74 -17.72
C ALA A 650 -37.04 0.36 -17.09
N ARG A 651 -37.51 -0.72 -17.74
CA ARG A 651 -37.25 -2.10 -17.29
C ARG A 651 -35.77 -2.47 -17.37
N VAL A 652 -35.11 -2.17 -18.49
CA VAL A 652 -33.66 -2.44 -18.65
C VAL A 652 -32.87 -1.67 -17.60
N ARG A 653 -33.16 -0.37 -17.40
CA ARG A 653 -32.53 0.42 -16.35
C ARG A 653 -32.75 -0.16 -14.95
N ALA A 654 -33.96 -0.61 -14.64
CA ALA A 654 -34.25 -1.21 -13.33
C ALA A 654 -33.58 -2.57 -13.10
N VAL A 655 -33.41 -3.38 -14.14
CA VAL A 655 -32.85 -4.74 -14.04
C VAL A 655 -31.33 -4.76 -14.14
N SER A 656 -30.75 -4.02 -15.10
CA SER A 656 -29.31 -4.03 -15.37
C SER A 656 -28.60 -2.73 -14.99
N GLY A 657 -29.31 -1.69 -14.55
CA GLY A 657 -28.72 -0.38 -14.23
C GLY A 657 -28.32 0.44 -15.46
N VAL A 658 -28.64 -0.03 -16.67
CA VAL A 658 -28.18 0.57 -17.94
C VAL A 658 -29.25 1.50 -18.50
N ASP A 659 -28.92 2.77 -18.72
CA ASP A 659 -29.71 3.65 -19.60
C ASP A 659 -29.22 3.52 -21.04
N VAL A 660 -30.01 2.83 -21.85
CA VAL A 660 -29.66 2.51 -23.25
C VAL A 660 -29.37 3.76 -24.08
N ARG A 661 -29.91 4.94 -23.72
CA ARG A 661 -29.67 6.20 -24.44
C ARG A 661 -28.29 6.79 -24.19
N GLU A 662 -27.71 6.57 -23.01
CA GLU A 662 -26.37 7.05 -22.65
C GLU A 662 -25.28 6.29 -23.42
N PHE A 663 -25.59 5.14 -24.01
CA PHE A 663 -24.67 4.30 -24.78
C PHE A 663 -24.78 4.49 -26.30
N THR A 664 -25.29 5.64 -26.77
CA THR A 664 -25.47 5.91 -28.22
C THR A 664 -24.15 5.75 -29.00
N TYR A 665 -23.05 6.39 -28.57
CA TYR A 665 -21.71 6.28 -29.19
C TYR A 665 -21.03 4.92 -29.02
N VAL A 666 -21.53 4.08 -28.11
CA VAL A 666 -20.96 2.74 -27.90
C VAL A 666 -21.67 1.75 -28.79
N LEU A 667 -22.97 1.94 -29.01
CA LEU A 667 -23.81 1.03 -29.77
C LEU A 667 -23.76 1.27 -31.27
N ASP A 668 -23.30 2.42 -31.76
CA ASP A 668 -23.25 2.77 -33.18
C ASP A 668 -22.63 1.68 -34.05
N GLU A 669 -21.51 1.11 -33.60
CA GLU A 669 -20.79 0.05 -34.31
C GLU A 669 -21.60 -1.25 -34.51
N VAL A 670 -22.60 -1.51 -33.66
CA VAL A 670 -23.47 -2.71 -33.74
C VAL A 670 -24.94 -2.37 -33.95
N CYS A 671 -25.29 -1.08 -34.03
CA CYS A 671 -26.65 -0.59 -34.06
C CYS A 671 -26.86 0.51 -35.11
N PRO A 672 -27.46 0.16 -36.26
CA PRO A 672 -27.69 1.13 -37.34
C PRO A 672 -28.49 2.38 -36.93
N ALA A 673 -29.40 2.25 -35.96
CA ALA A 673 -30.18 3.39 -35.47
C ALA A 673 -29.33 4.36 -34.63
N ALA A 674 -28.37 3.87 -33.84
CA ALA A 674 -27.46 4.70 -33.08
C ALA A 674 -26.40 5.33 -34.00
N ASP A 675 -25.86 4.56 -34.94
CA ASP A 675 -24.92 5.06 -35.97
C ASP A 675 -25.52 6.21 -36.80
N ALA A 676 -26.79 6.13 -37.18
CA ALA A 676 -27.45 7.23 -37.88
C ALA A 676 -27.51 8.53 -37.04
N VAL A 677 -27.65 8.41 -35.71
CA VAL A 677 -27.66 9.56 -34.79
C VAL A 677 -26.25 10.14 -34.65
N VAL A 678 -25.25 9.29 -34.38
CA VAL A 678 -23.84 9.70 -34.24
C VAL A 678 -23.34 10.37 -35.52
N ARG A 679 -23.64 9.82 -36.70
CA ARG A 679 -23.26 10.43 -37.98
C ARG A 679 -23.96 11.77 -38.25
N ALA A 680 -25.21 11.93 -37.82
CA ALA A 680 -25.93 13.19 -37.98
C ALA A 680 -25.33 14.28 -37.08
N GLU A 681 -25.02 13.93 -35.83
CA GLU A 681 -24.37 14.82 -34.87
C GLU A 681 -22.94 15.20 -35.30
N ALA A 682 -22.12 14.22 -35.71
CA ALA A 682 -20.78 14.48 -36.22
C ALA A 682 -20.79 15.39 -37.47
N ALA A 683 -21.76 15.24 -38.36
CA ALA A 683 -21.90 16.11 -39.53
C ALA A 683 -22.35 17.54 -39.17
N GLU A 684 -23.13 17.69 -38.11
CA GLU A 684 -23.50 18.98 -37.54
C GLU A 684 -22.31 19.66 -36.87
N GLU A 685 -21.59 18.94 -36.00
CA GLU A 685 -20.38 19.42 -35.35
C GLU A 685 -19.30 19.79 -36.38
N GLU A 686 -19.09 19.00 -37.44
CA GLU A 686 -18.16 19.33 -38.52
C GLU A 686 -18.58 20.60 -39.28
N ARG A 687 -19.89 20.83 -39.45
CA ARG A 687 -20.38 22.09 -40.05
C ARG A 687 -20.09 23.26 -39.12
N GLU A 688 -20.40 23.15 -37.84
CA GLU A 688 -20.13 24.19 -36.83
C GLU A 688 -18.64 24.48 -36.69
N MET A 689 -17.78 23.44 -36.61
CA MET A 689 -16.33 23.58 -36.57
C MET A 689 -15.79 24.26 -37.82
N ARG A 690 -16.32 23.95 -39.02
CA ARG A 690 -15.90 24.62 -40.26
C ARG A 690 -16.33 26.09 -40.29
N GLU A 691 -17.54 26.39 -39.84
CA GLU A 691 -18.05 27.76 -39.74
C GLU A 691 -17.22 28.57 -38.73
N TRP A 692 -16.97 28.01 -37.55
CA TRP A 692 -16.11 28.57 -36.53
C TRP A 692 -14.68 28.77 -37.03
N ALA A 693 -14.07 27.77 -37.65
CA ALA A 693 -12.71 27.89 -38.21
C ALA A 693 -12.62 28.95 -39.30
N ALA A 694 -13.65 29.05 -40.17
CA ALA A 694 -13.73 30.09 -41.20
C ALA A 694 -13.88 31.48 -40.58
N GLU A 695 -14.70 31.62 -39.54
CA GLU A 695 -14.85 32.89 -38.80
C GLU A 695 -13.53 33.32 -38.15
N ARG A 696 -12.87 32.40 -37.45
CA ARG A 696 -11.57 32.65 -36.81
C ARG A 696 -10.50 33.00 -37.84
N GLN A 697 -10.58 32.45 -39.05
CA GLN A 697 -9.71 32.83 -40.16
C GLN A 697 -10.04 34.23 -40.71
N ARG A 698 -11.33 34.60 -40.82
CA ARG A 698 -11.75 35.96 -41.22
C ARG A 698 -11.18 37.03 -40.28
N MET A 699 -11.10 36.75 -38.98
CA MET A 699 -10.46 37.66 -38.01
C MET A 699 -9.04 38.04 -38.43
N CYS A 700 -8.24 37.09 -38.93
CA CYS A 700 -6.87 37.36 -39.37
C CYS A 700 -6.78 37.92 -40.79
N ASP A 701 -7.71 37.56 -41.68
CA ASP A 701 -7.78 38.15 -43.02
C ASP A 701 -8.11 39.65 -43.00
N GLU A 702 -8.95 40.07 -42.05
CA GLU A 702 -9.37 41.46 -41.81
C GLU A 702 -8.44 42.21 -40.84
N ALA A 703 -7.52 41.51 -40.17
CA ALA A 703 -6.58 42.13 -39.25
C ALA A 703 -5.78 43.24 -39.95
N PRO A 704 -5.58 44.40 -39.30
CA PRO A 704 -4.80 45.49 -39.88
C PRO A 704 -3.40 45.02 -40.28
N ARG A 705 -3.06 45.11 -41.57
CA ARG A 705 -1.72 44.73 -42.03
C ARG A 705 -0.70 45.78 -41.66
N HIS A 706 0.47 45.34 -41.21
CA HIS A 706 1.59 46.23 -40.94
C HIS A 706 2.08 46.89 -42.25
N ARG A 707 2.49 48.16 -42.17
CA ARG A 707 3.04 48.91 -43.30
C ARG A 707 4.45 49.39 -42.92
N PRO A 708 5.49 48.60 -43.23
CA PRO A 708 6.86 48.90 -42.84
C PRO A 708 7.31 50.31 -43.21
N LEU A 709 7.90 51.04 -42.25
CA LEU A 709 8.50 52.36 -42.50
C LEU A 709 9.78 52.29 -43.33
N ILE A 710 10.44 51.13 -43.34
CA ILE A 710 11.58 50.83 -44.21
C ILE A 710 11.33 49.49 -44.90
N ARG A 711 11.96 49.26 -46.05
CA ARG A 711 11.80 47.99 -46.77
C ARG A 711 12.44 46.83 -45.98
N PRO A 712 11.67 45.79 -45.61
CA PRO A 712 12.21 44.59 -44.99
C PRO A 712 12.99 43.74 -46.00
N ALA A 713 13.95 42.97 -45.50
CA ALA A 713 14.68 41.96 -46.27
C ALA A 713 13.77 40.76 -46.60
N SER A 714 12.93 40.38 -45.64
CA SER A 714 11.83 39.42 -45.79
C SER A 714 10.63 39.90 -44.96
N ALA A 715 9.43 39.76 -45.51
CA ALA A 715 8.20 40.00 -44.77
C ALA A 715 7.18 38.95 -45.16
N THR A 716 6.70 38.21 -44.17
CA THR A 716 5.72 37.14 -44.34
C THR A 716 4.54 37.41 -43.43
N VAL A 717 3.36 37.53 -44.02
CA VAL A 717 2.09 37.46 -43.29
C VAL A 717 1.68 36.00 -43.31
N VAL A 718 1.63 35.37 -42.13
CA VAL A 718 1.16 33.99 -42.03
C VAL A 718 -0.32 33.99 -42.35
N LYS A 719 -0.69 33.26 -43.41
CA LYS A 719 -2.06 33.28 -43.92
C LYS A 719 -2.99 32.58 -42.94
N GLU A 720 -2.60 31.43 -42.42
CA GLU A 720 -3.40 30.66 -41.47
C GLU A 720 -3.26 31.23 -40.06
N ARG A 721 -4.32 31.12 -39.25
CA ARG A 721 -4.25 31.49 -37.85
C ARG A 721 -3.20 30.65 -37.13
N VAL A 722 -2.45 31.30 -36.24
CA VAL A 722 -1.55 30.62 -35.32
C VAL A 722 -2.34 30.24 -34.08
N VAL A 723 -2.27 28.95 -33.74
CA VAL A 723 -2.82 28.37 -32.51
C VAL A 723 -1.66 27.72 -31.80
N THR A 724 -1.59 27.87 -30.47
CA THR A 724 -0.59 27.19 -29.66
C THR A 724 -1.25 26.53 -28.47
N ASP A 725 -0.79 25.33 -28.12
CA ASP A 725 -1.42 24.54 -27.05
C ASP A 725 -1.25 25.19 -25.67
N TYR A 726 -0.13 25.86 -25.43
CA TYR A 726 0.22 26.47 -24.14
C TYR A 726 0.43 27.98 -24.19
N GLY A 727 0.02 28.64 -25.27
CA GLY A 727 0.18 30.08 -25.38
C GLY A 727 1.62 30.53 -25.59
N VAL A 728 2.47 29.70 -26.21
CA VAL A 728 3.89 30.04 -26.47
C VAL A 728 4.25 29.79 -27.92
N LEU A 729 4.97 30.74 -28.53
CA LEU A 729 5.72 30.54 -29.77
C LEU A 729 7.21 30.46 -29.44
N GLU A 730 7.85 29.37 -29.83
CA GLU A 730 9.24 29.09 -29.49
C GLU A 730 10.10 28.92 -30.74
N ALA A 731 11.31 29.46 -30.72
CA ALA A 731 12.39 29.08 -31.62
C ALA A 731 13.51 28.44 -30.78
N TYR A 732 13.96 27.27 -31.21
CA TYR A 732 15.00 26.50 -30.53
C TYR A 732 16.08 26.08 -31.53
N GLU A 733 17.34 26.36 -31.19
CA GLU A 733 18.54 25.97 -31.92
C GLU A 733 19.38 25.05 -31.03
N GLU A 734 19.50 23.79 -31.43
CA GLU A 734 20.33 22.81 -30.71
C GLU A 734 21.80 23.25 -30.67
N THR A 735 22.39 23.30 -29.47
CA THR A 735 23.82 23.67 -29.30
C THR A 735 24.55 22.67 -28.41
N ALA A 736 25.88 22.57 -28.56
CA ALA A 736 26.70 21.71 -27.69
C ALA A 736 26.75 22.17 -26.22
N GLU A 737 26.26 23.39 -25.92
CA GLU A 737 26.17 23.96 -24.58
C GLU A 737 24.72 23.99 -24.05
N SER A 738 23.72 23.54 -24.82
CA SER A 738 22.33 23.39 -24.36
C SER A 738 22.15 22.11 -23.55
N ASP A 739 23.05 21.87 -22.60
CA ASP A 739 22.74 20.95 -21.50
C ASP A 739 21.53 21.56 -20.80
N LEU A 740 20.41 20.84 -20.92
CA LEU A 740 19.09 21.14 -20.40
C LEU A 740 19.18 21.46 -18.90
N SER A 741 19.48 22.71 -18.55
CA SER A 741 19.27 23.17 -17.18
C SER A 741 17.79 23.00 -16.89
N GLU A 742 17.48 22.28 -15.82
CA GLU A 742 16.12 22.18 -15.23
C GLU A 742 15.47 23.56 -15.05
N ASP A 743 16.27 24.63 -15.00
CA ASP A 743 15.86 26.04 -15.03
C ASP A 743 15.59 26.55 -16.46
N GLY A 744 14.65 25.93 -17.18
CA GLY A 744 14.22 26.43 -18.48
C GLY A 744 13.65 27.87 -18.40
N PRO A 745 13.63 28.64 -19.49
CA PRO A 745 13.04 29.99 -19.54
C PRO A 745 11.54 30.05 -19.17
N SER A 746 10.89 28.90 -18.96
CA SER A 746 9.53 28.75 -18.44
C SER A 746 9.33 29.27 -17.02
N GLU A 747 10.35 29.26 -16.15
CA GLU A 747 10.17 29.69 -14.75
C GLU A 747 10.20 31.21 -14.59
N HIS A 748 10.81 31.92 -15.55
CA HIS A 748 10.95 33.37 -15.52
C HIS A 748 10.68 33.95 -16.91
N PRO A 749 9.41 34.18 -17.31
CA PRO A 749 9.18 35.24 -18.28
C PRO A 749 9.89 36.47 -17.72
N GLU A 750 10.86 37.02 -18.45
CA GLU A 750 11.53 38.26 -18.08
C GLU A 750 10.47 39.27 -17.58
N GLU A 751 10.82 40.21 -16.70
CA GLU A 751 9.89 41.18 -16.06
C GLU A 751 8.91 41.87 -17.05
N ASN A 752 9.19 41.82 -18.35
CA ASN A 752 8.35 42.28 -19.46
C ASN A 752 7.06 41.46 -19.71
N GLY A 753 7.00 40.16 -19.38
CA GLY A 753 5.80 39.31 -19.54
C GLY A 753 5.31 39.04 -20.98
N LEU A 754 6.16 39.17 -22.01
CA LEU A 754 5.85 38.91 -23.42
C LEU A 754 6.89 38.09 -24.17
N VAL A 755 8.19 38.33 -23.96
CA VAL A 755 9.26 37.65 -24.70
C VAL A 755 10.43 37.38 -23.76
N SER A 756 11.00 36.19 -23.86
CA SER A 756 12.23 35.78 -23.20
C SER A 756 13.22 35.24 -24.23
N ALA A 757 14.50 35.56 -24.05
CA ALA A 757 15.55 35.15 -24.97
C ALA A 757 16.79 34.66 -24.24
N LEU A 758 17.22 33.46 -24.58
CA LEU A 758 18.52 32.89 -24.25
C LEU A 758 19.29 32.62 -25.57
N PRO A 759 20.63 32.46 -25.52
CA PRO A 759 21.37 32.03 -26.71
C PRO A 759 20.79 30.72 -27.27
N GLY A 760 20.29 30.75 -28.51
CA GLY A 760 19.67 29.60 -29.16
C GLY A 760 18.23 29.27 -28.74
N GLN A 761 17.62 30.02 -27.82
CA GLN A 761 16.22 29.80 -27.42
C GLN A 761 15.46 31.12 -27.30
N LEU A 762 14.33 31.23 -27.99
CA LEU A 762 13.47 32.42 -27.99
C LEU A 762 12.04 32.00 -27.72
N GLN A 763 11.41 32.53 -26.68
CA GLN A 763 10.01 32.25 -26.37
C GLN A 763 9.18 33.54 -26.38
N ILE A 764 8.00 33.47 -26.98
CA ILE A 764 7.05 34.57 -27.09
C ILE A 764 5.71 34.12 -26.53
N GLN A 765 5.29 34.79 -25.47
CA GLN A 765 4.05 34.53 -24.75
C GLN A 765 2.86 35.13 -25.48
N ILE A 766 1.87 34.31 -25.78
CA ILE A 766 0.58 34.65 -26.39
C ILE A 766 -0.55 34.02 -25.56
N HIS A 767 -1.81 34.19 -25.97
CA HIS A 767 -2.92 33.56 -25.25
C HIS A 767 -3.30 32.26 -25.96
N PRO A 768 -3.42 31.12 -25.25
CA PRO A 768 -3.67 29.82 -25.88
C PRO A 768 -5.00 29.79 -26.64
N ASP A 769 -6.06 30.33 -26.03
CA ASP A 769 -7.41 30.24 -26.60
C ASP A 769 -7.74 31.28 -27.68
N ALA A 770 -6.84 32.24 -27.94
CA ALA A 770 -7.12 33.33 -28.86
C ALA A 770 -6.39 33.11 -30.21
N PRO A 771 -7.06 33.33 -31.34
CA PRO A 771 -6.46 33.14 -32.65
C PRO A 771 -5.41 34.23 -32.84
N THR A 772 -4.19 33.81 -33.20
CA THR A 772 -3.07 34.73 -33.38
C THR A 772 -2.80 35.01 -34.85
N CYS A 773 -2.90 36.27 -35.24
CA CYS A 773 -2.59 36.76 -36.57
C CYS A 773 -1.13 37.23 -36.59
N LEU A 774 -0.28 36.41 -37.21
CA LEU A 774 1.18 36.54 -37.14
C LEU A 774 1.77 37.21 -38.39
N THR A 775 2.58 38.24 -38.18
CA THR A 775 3.44 38.85 -39.20
C THR A 775 4.90 38.76 -38.79
N LEU A 776 5.74 38.27 -39.69
CA LEU A 776 7.17 38.05 -39.50
C LEU A 776 7.96 38.96 -40.44
N GLU A 777 8.90 39.75 -39.91
CA GLU A 777 9.70 40.67 -40.71
C GLU A 777 11.18 40.62 -40.32
N THR A 778 12.07 40.51 -41.30
CA THR A 778 13.53 40.60 -41.09
C THR A 778 14.07 41.84 -41.77
N TYR A 779 14.94 42.59 -41.09
CA TYR A 779 15.55 43.81 -41.62
C TYR A 779 17.08 43.72 -41.66
N THR A 780 17.68 44.43 -42.62
CA THR A 780 19.15 44.54 -42.75
C THR A 780 19.76 45.55 -41.79
N ARG A 781 18.92 46.39 -41.16
CA ARG A 781 19.30 47.44 -40.21
C ARG A 781 18.14 47.68 -39.25
N ARG A 782 18.42 48.36 -38.12
CA ARG A 782 17.40 48.69 -37.10
C ARG A 782 16.21 49.45 -37.70
N PRO A 783 14.97 48.91 -37.66
CA PRO A 783 13.78 49.62 -38.07
C PRO A 783 13.36 50.66 -37.02
N PRO A 784 12.72 51.78 -37.42
CA PRO A 784 12.13 52.74 -36.49
C PRO A 784 11.15 52.05 -35.51
N VAL A 785 11.02 52.59 -34.30
CA VAL A 785 10.11 52.03 -33.28
C VAL A 785 8.68 52.52 -33.52
N GLU A 786 7.74 51.58 -33.62
CA GLU A 786 6.32 51.85 -33.88
C GLU A 786 5.45 51.42 -32.68
N THR A 787 5.09 52.34 -31.79
CA THR A 787 4.24 52.03 -30.61
C THR A 787 2.76 52.35 -30.82
N ARG A 788 2.43 53.12 -31.87
CA ARG A 788 1.06 53.53 -32.16
C ARG A 788 0.25 52.34 -32.68
N GLY A 789 -0.91 52.10 -32.07
CA GLY A 789 -1.80 50.98 -32.43
C GLY A 789 -1.40 49.63 -31.83
N TRP A 790 -0.31 49.57 -31.07
CA TRP A 790 0.14 48.38 -30.35
C TRP A 790 -0.08 48.54 -28.86
N GLN A 791 -0.45 47.48 -28.16
CA GLN A 791 -0.71 47.53 -26.72
C GLN A 791 0.56 47.23 -25.92
N HIS A 792 1.44 46.40 -26.47
CA HIS A 792 2.70 46.02 -25.84
C HIS A 792 3.78 45.89 -26.91
N VAL A 793 4.95 46.48 -26.67
CA VAL A 793 6.09 46.43 -27.60
C VAL A 793 7.36 46.22 -26.79
N VAL A 794 8.02 45.08 -27.01
CA VAL A 794 9.22 44.67 -26.30
C VAL A 794 10.31 44.34 -27.31
N GLU A 795 11.55 44.69 -27.01
CA GLU A 795 12.73 44.40 -27.82
C GLU A 795 13.81 43.74 -26.96
N VAL A 796 14.22 42.52 -27.31
CA VAL A 796 15.24 41.74 -26.61
C VAL A 796 16.45 41.47 -27.49
N GLY A 797 17.60 41.20 -26.87
CA GLY A 797 18.76 40.65 -27.55
C GLY A 797 18.59 39.14 -27.70
N TYR A 798 18.96 38.60 -28.86
CA TYR A 798 18.92 37.17 -29.13
C TYR A 798 20.16 36.77 -29.91
N ARG A 799 20.90 35.76 -29.43
CA ARG A 799 22.03 35.20 -30.17
C ARG A 799 21.56 33.94 -30.89
N SER A 800 21.65 33.96 -32.22
CA SER A 800 21.37 32.80 -33.08
C SER A 800 22.67 32.05 -33.39
N PRO A 801 22.94 30.89 -32.76
CA PRO A 801 24.17 30.13 -32.98
C PRO A 801 24.22 29.47 -34.37
N GLY A 802 23.10 28.91 -34.83
CA GLY A 802 22.96 28.21 -36.11
C GLY A 802 22.43 29.07 -37.25
N GLY A 803 21.95 30.29 -36.96
CA GLY A 803 21.29 31.13 -37.96
C GLY A 803 19.88 30.65 -38.28
N ARG A 804 19.20 29.98 -37.33
CA ARG A 804 17.84 29.46 -37.48
C ARG A 804 16.92 30.04 -36.41
N ILE A 805 16.20 31.10 -36.75
CA ILE A 805 15.18 31.69 -35.89
C ILE A 805 13.81 31.30 -36.46
N GLU A 806 13.47 30.03 -36.33
CA GLU A 806 12.23 29.43 -36.84
C GLU A 806 11.29 29.24 -35.65
N LEU A 807 10.21 30.03 -35.61
CA LEU A 807 9.22 29.97 -34.54
C LEU A 807 8.24 28.83 -34.82
N GLY A 808 7.77 28.15 -33.79
CA GLY A 808 6.73 27.12 -33.87
C GLY A 808 6.02 26.92 -32.54
N ASP A 809 5.02 26.05 -32.54
CA ASP A 809 4.48 25.49 -31.30
C ASP A 809 5.47 24.43 -30.79
N PRO A 810 5.94 24.51 -29.54
CA PRO A 810 6.88 23.55 -28.97
C PRO A 810 6.35 22.10 -28.89
N MET A 811 5.03 21.91 -28.85
CA MET A 811 4.40 20.60 -28.67
C MET A 811 4.03 19.96 -30.00
N SER A 812 3.50 20.74 -30.94
CA SER A 812 3.23 20.31 -32.30
C SER A 812 2.70 21.48 -33.13
N GLY A 813 3.36 21.82 -34.23
CA GLY A 813 2.83 22.86 -35.11
C GLY A 813 3.69 23.10 -36.35
N PRO A 814 3.17 23.87 -37.32
CA PRO A 814 3.99 24.30 -38.44
C PRO A 814 5.10 25.23 -37.95
N GLU A 815 6.33 24.96 -38.37
CA GLU A 815 7.43 25.91 -38.23
C GLU A 815 7.21 27.09 -39.19
N TYR A 816 7.45 28.30 -38.69
CA TYR A 816 7.32 29.52 -39.47
C TYR A 816 8.66 29.93 -40.11
N PRO A 817 8.64 30.73 -41.19
CA PRO A 817 9.86 31.11 -41.90
C PRO A 817 10.95 31.72 -41.01
N ASN A 818 12.19 31.28 -41.26
CA ASN A 818 13.37 31.72 -40.55
C ASN A 818 13.54 33.25 -40.56
N LEU A 819 13.62 33.83 -39.36
CA LEU A 819 13.83 35.27 -39.14
C LEU A 819 15.30 35.71 -39.20
N ALA A 820 16.27 34.78 -39.19
CA ALA A 820 17.69 35.08 -39.32
C ALA A 820 17.99 35.69 -40.70
N LEU A 821 18.77 36.77 -40.72
CA LEU A 821 19.06 37.51 -41.95
C LEU A 821 19.90 36.66 -42.90
N ARG A 822 19.23 36.01 -43.87
CA ARG A 822 19.81 35.05 -44.82
C ARG A 822 20.47 33.85 -44.12
N GLY A 823 19.86 33.35 -43.04
CA GLY A 823 20.37 32.19 -42.29
C GLY A 823 21.71 32.43 -41.61
N ARG A 824 22.06 33.69 -41.33
CA ARG A 824 23.34 34.06 -40.72
C ARG A 824 23.28 33.85 -39.20
N SER A 825 24.28 33.20 -38.62
CA SER A 825 24.48 33.17 -37.18
C SER A 825 25.01 34.51 -36.64
N GLY A 826 24.73 34.80 -35.36
CA GLY A 826 25.22 36.00 -34.67
C GLY A 826 24.16 36.66 -33.80
N ASP A 827 24.45 37.90 -33.40
CA ASP A 827 23.60 38.68 -32.50
C ASP A 827 22.50 39.43 -33.27
N TYR A 828 21.26 39.21 -32.84
CA TYR A 828 20.05 39.82 -33.34
C TYR A 828 19.32 40.60 -32.25
N ARG A 829 18.49 41.53 -32.67
CA ARG A 829 17.45 42.15 -31.85
C ARG A 829 16.11 41.65 -32.35
N ILE A 830 15.33 41.09 -31.42
CA ILE A 830 13.97 40.63 -31.69
C ILE A 830 13.01 41.62 -31.06
N ARG A 831 12.19 42.27 -31.89
CA ARG A 831 11.14 43.18 -31.43
C ARG A 831 9.78 42.54 -31.65
N VAL A 832 9.04 42.35 -30.57
CA VAL A 832 7.68 41.79 -30.59
C VAL A 832 6.69 42.91 -30.32
N HIS A 833 5.76 43.09 -31.25
CA HIS A 833 4.60 43.95 -31.09
C HIS A 833 3.35 43.10 -30.89
N TYR A 834 2.59 43.42 -29.85
CA TYR A 834 1.42 42.68 -29.45
C TYR A 834 0.22 43.62 -29.26
N ALA A 835 -0.94 43.21 -29.75
CA ALA A 835 -2.21 43.87 -29.50
C ALA A 835 -3.39 42.91 -29.61
N TRP A 836 -4.41 43.13 -28.79
CA TRP A 836 -5.74 42.57 -29.01
C TRP A 836 -6.48 43.28 -30.14
N LEU A 837 -7.19 42.49 -30.94
CA LEU A 837 -8.12 42.93 -31.96
C LEU A 837 -9.55 42.70 -31.45
N PRO A 838 -10.41 43.75 -31.45
CA PRO A 838 -11.82 43.56 -31.18
C PRO A 838 -12.48 42.85 -32.37
N TRP A 839 -13.44 41.97 -32.08
CA TRP A 839 -14.21 41.24 -33.09
C TRP A 839 -15.65 41.04 -32.63
N GLU A 840 -16.63 41.36 -33.47
CA GLU A 840 -18.06 41.14 -33.22
C GLU A 840 -18.57 41.57 -31.82
N GLY A 841 -18.04 42.68 -31.29
CA GLY A 841 -18.43 43.21 -29.97
C GLY A 841 -17.60 42.69 -28.80
N GLU A 842 -16.77 41.67 -29.01
CA GLU A 842 -15.76 41.24 -28.05
C GLU A 842 -14.52 42.14 -28.11
N LYS A 843 -14.04 42.56 -26.94
CA LYS A 843 -12.84 43.41 -26.82
C LYS A 843 -11.54 42.63 -27.10
N TYR A 844 -11.55 41.32 -26.89
CA TYR A 844 -10.39 40.42 -26.93
C TYR A 844 -10.63 39.23 -27.88
N GLY A 845 -11.12 39.50 -29.10
CA GLY A 845 -11.51 38.46 -30.05
C GLY A 845 -10.33 37.75 -30.72
N ALA A 846 -9.31 38.51 -31.15
CA ALA A 846 -8.10 37.97 -31.77
C ALA A 846 -6.82 38.64 -31.29
N GLN A 847 -5.68 37.98 -31.45
CA GLN A 847 -4.36 38.55 -31.15
C GLN A 847 -3.67 38.92 -32.44
N ARG A 848 -3.00 40.07 -32.44
CA ARG A 848 -2.13 40.48 -33.53
C ARG A 848 -0.70 40.51 -33.03
N LEU A 849 0.16 39.73 -33.67
CA LEU A 849 1.59 39.70 -33.44
C LEU A 849 2.35 40.20 -34.66
N LEU A 850 3.34 41.05 -34.40
CA LEU A 850 4.36 41.42 -35.37
C LEU A 850 5.73 41.21 -34.75
N ILE A 851 6.51 40.32 -35.33
CA ILE A 851 7.84 39.96 -34.86
C ILE A 851 8.85 40.44 -35.88
N MET A 852 9.75 41.31 -35.42
CA MET A 852 10.82 41.86 -36.24
C MET A 852 12.18 41.34 -35.78
N ALA A 853 13.01 40.90 -36.70
CA ALA A 853 14.40 40.53 -36.44
C ALA A 853 15.38 41.41 -37.24
N TYR A 854 16.44 41.88 -36.59
CA TYR A 854 17.51 42.63 -37.27
C TYR A 854 18.86 42.49 -36.54
N PRO A 855 20.00 42.66 -37.23
CA PRO A 855 21.31 42.55 -36.58
C PRO A 855 21.51 43.61 -35.48
N GLY A 856 22.01 43.19 -34.31
CA GLY A 856 22.33 44.09 -33.20
C GLY A 856 22.90 43.35 -31.99
N ARG A 857 23.84 43.97 -31.27
CA ARG A 857 24.68 43.36 -30.21
C ARG A 857 24.24 43.67 -28.78
N GLU A 858 23.13 44.39 -28.59
CA GLU A 858 22.67 44.76 -27.26
C GLU A 858 21.87 43.60 -26.67
N ASP A 859 22.28 43.10 -25.50
CA ASP A 859 21.61 42.00 -24.78
C ASP A 859 20.47 42.51 -23.87
N GLY A 860 20.33 43.83 -23.71
CA GLY A 860 19.35 44.41 -22.79
C GLY A 860 17.90 44.34 -23.29
N VAL A 861 16.97 44.03 -22.39
CA VAL A 861 15.53 44.13 -22.62
C VAL A 861 15.14 45.61 -22.70
N VAL A 862 14.41 45.98 -23.75
CA VAL A 862 13.87 47.34 -23.92
C VAL A 862 12.36 47.25 -24.10
N VAL A 863 11.61 47.72 -23.09
CA VAL A 863 10.16 47.84 -23.16
C VAL A 863 9.81 49.21 -23.75
N HIS A 864 9.42 49.24 -25.03
CA HIS A 864 9.01 50.48 -25.71
C HIS A 864 7.59 50.91 -25.31
N ARG A 865 6.76 49.95 -24.88
CA ARG A 865 5.42 50.17 -24.35
C ARG A 865 5.03 49.03 -23.44
N GLU A 866 4.75 49.32 -22.17
CA GLU A 866 4.28 48.33 -21.18
C GLU A 866 2.90 47.75 -21.51
N ARG A 867 2.65 46.53 -21.03
CA ARG A 867 1.38 45.84 -21.22
C ARG A 867 0.29 46.56 -20.44
N THR A 868 -0.64 47.20 -21.13
CA THR A 868 -1.93 47.55 -20.54
C THR A 868 -2.66 46.25 -20.21
N ARG A 869 -2.81 45.91 -18.92
CA ARG A 869 -3.61 44.77 -18.49
C ARG A 869 -5.03 44.88 -19.08
N PRO A 870 -5.59 43.79 -19.63
CA PRO A 870 -6.96 43.78 -20.13
C PRO A 870 -7.99 44.12 -19.05
#